data_AF-A0AAD5HB72-F1
#
_entry.id   AF-A0AAD5HB72-F1
#
_cell.length_a   1.000
_cell.length_b   1.000
_cell.length_c   1.000
_cell.angle_alpha   90.00
_cell.angle_beta   90.00
_cell.angle_gamma   90.00
#
_symmetry.space_group_name_H-M   'P 1'
#
loop_
_entity.id
_entity.type
_entity.pdbx_description
1 polymer ?
#
loop_
_entity_poly.entity_id
_entity_poly.type
_entity_poly.pdbx_seq_one_letter_code
_entity_poly.pdbx_strand_id
1 'polypeptide(L)'
;MLGITATNDENSIPSSPAISTGSGTPKSKTIEEIYQKKSQLEHILLRPDTYIGSVEEQKQEMWIYENEKIVKKEISFVPGLYKIVDEILVNAADNKIRDPQMSEMRVEVDRAENRISVWNNGLGIPIEIHKEEKIYVPEMIFGHLLTSSNYDDNEEKLFGGRNGYGAKLCNIFSTEFIIRTADKERGLKYEQVFNDNMSKKKAPKITKNSKGEEYTEIIFKPDLSKFGLTELSEDFVKLLQKRAYDMAGCVKREPKPIRVKFNKEKIAINDFKKYAQLYTDSEEPTDGAEAQKKNIMFDDGAKNERWQVGFSISEGQFTQVSFVNSICTSKGGTHVNDVADKIANIIKKKVDSMRKNDKSNIKTFQIKNHMCLFINCLIPNPSFDNQTKDTMNLHRSKFIKTSEYTPSEGFIKKILSSGICDKVIKWAEFKQSQQMTKADGTRIERRINVPKLDDANLAGVKGQGKHCTLILTEGDSAKALVLGGLSVVGKDKFGVFPLRGKLLNVRDASQSQIIGNAEIQHIKTILGLKHGKHYTSVDELRYGSLMIMTDQDHDGSHIKGLIINFIDQMFPSLLDIPGFLLEFITPIIKCKRKGRDETISFYTIPEYQAWALAHNKNKEWTPKYFKGLGTSDRKDAREYFKNLDLHKKTFCVPEAGERELIDMAFNKKKTAERKEWLAQYEPGIFMDNSVKEIRLSNFINQELMLFSMADNIRSIPSMVDGFKPGQRKVLFGTIKSRKRGEMKVAQLASAVSEITRYHHGEQSVQATIVGMAQDFVGSNNINLLVPSGQFGTRHQGGKDAASARYINTKLSKISRTVFHVDDDPLLQYEIEENKSVEPKWYIPILPMVLVNGAEGIGTGWSTSIPNYNPKDIVDNLFRMMEDEEVVPMIPWYRGFKGEISNAGDNKFGVSGIAQVNDDATVTISELPVRMWTRQFKEQLEMMRDPKDKKPEVTIQDFFDNCTDSFVEFTLYLSDDALAKVDRQGPLATFKLQNNITTSNMVCFDSEGRLKRYDSAESILKEFYDLRLSYYQKRKARLLERLQDEYERLDNKSKFIELVIEKKLVYVNRNEQDVIKDFEKYDLKRIYPKKDVKHDILAQEDDEREESPSDEQISSTNDSGYDYLFEINVRGFTRQKVSALRRQRMKKMEEIQICLDKSPKTFWKDDLTLFLKEWEVC
;
A
#
# COMPACT_ATOMS: atom_id res chain seq x y z
N MET A 1 -8.36 57.98 -11.03
CA MET A 1 -9.79 57.90 -11.38
C MET A 1 -10.44 56.90 -10.45
N LEU A 2 -11.49 57.34 -9.75
CA LEU A 2 -12.61 56.58 -9.16
C LEU A 2 -12.25 55.48 -8.13
N GLY A 3 -12.78 55.46 -6.91
CA GLY A 3 -13.87 56.23 -6.33
C GLY A 3 -13.97 56.01 -4.82
N ILE A 4 -14.56 57.00 -4.16
CA ILE A 4 -14.90 57.10 -2.75
C ILE A 4 -16.26 56.44 -2.53
N THR A 5 -16.44 55.69 -1.45
CA THR A 5 -17.67 55.73 -0.63
C THR A 5 -17.36 55.23 0.79
N ALA A 6 -17.74 56.03 1.77
CA ALA A 6 -17.74 55.75 3.20
C ALA A 6 -19.18 55.58 3.70
N THR A 7 -19.38 54.79 4.77
CA THR A 7 -20.35 55.04 5.87
C THR A 7 -20.21 53.97 6.98
N ASN A 8 -19.96 54.44 8.23
CA ASN A 8 -20.64 54.19 9.53
C ASN A 8 -21.21 52.79 9.87
N ASP A 9 -21.26 52.26 11.11
CA ASP A 9 -21.04 52.74 12.48
C ASP A 9 -20.97 51.53 13.46
N GLU A 10 -20.29 51.74 14.61
CA GLU A 10 -20.54 51.28 16.01
C GLU A 10 -20.57 49.80 16.50
N ASN A 11 -19.63 49.52 17.44
CA ASN A 11 -19.72 48.90 18.80
C ASN A 11 -20.31 47.47 19.00
N SER A 12 -19.73 46.50 19.74
CA SER A 12 -19.09 46.53 21.08
C SER A 12 -18.65 45.12 21.59
N ILE A 13 -17.93 45.08 22.75
CA ILE A 13 -17.80 44.01 23.81
C ILE A 13 -16.45 43.20 23.83
N PRO A 14 -15.79 42.84 24.98
CA PRO A 14 -15.79 43.35 26.39
C PRO A 14 -14.42 43.50 27.14
N SER A 15 -14.43 44.38 28.16
CA SER A 15 -13.78 44.45 29.52
C SER A 15 -12.43 43.80 29.95
N SER A 16 -11.48 44.67 30.37
CA SER A 16 -10.76 44.82 31.70
C SER A 16 -10.00 43.65 32.39
N PRO A 17 -8.89 43.85 33.16
CA PRO A 17 -8.72 44.92 34.17
C PRO A 17 -7.34 45.63 34.28
N ALA A 18 -7.34 46.66 35.14
CA ALA A 18 -6.40 47.76 35.29
C ALA A 18 -5.09 47.48 36.06
N ILE A 19 -4.04 48.25 35.75
CA ILE A 19 -2.98 48.66 36.69
C ILE A 19 -2.63 50.14 36.42
N SER A 20 -2.45 50.90 37.49
CA SER A 20 -2.30 52.35 37.54
C SER A 20 -0.83 52.82 37.56
N THR A 21 -0.70 54.11 37.23
CA THR A 21 0.34 55.10 37.59
C THR A 21 1.45 55.43 36.58
N GLY A 22 1.43 56.70 36.14
CA GLY A 22 2.61 57.50 35.83
C GLY A 22 2.93 57.73 34.35
N SER A 23 2.22 58.64 33.67
CA SER A 23 2.66 59.15 32.35
C SER A 23 2.82 60.66 32.35
N GLY A 24 4.07 61.12 32.48
CA GLY A 24 4.50 62.39 31.88
C GLY A 24 4.39 62.27 30.36
N THR A 25 3.90 63.32 29.72
CA THR A 25 3.80 63.44 28.25
C THR A 25 5.19 63.29 27.60
N PRO A 26 5.36 62.42 26.59
CA PRO A 26 6.63 62.34 25.86
C PRO A 26 6.80 63.59 24.99
N LYS A 27 7.91 64.33 25.18
CA LYS A 27 8.31 65.40 24.26
C LYS A 27 8.48 64.82 22.85
N SER A 28 7.86 65.47 21.86
CA SER A 28 8.10 65.26 20.43
C SER A 28 9.59 65.48 20.14
N LYS A 29 10.30 64.43 19.72
CA LYS A 29 11.71 64.52 19.31
C LYS A 29 11.83 65.34 18.03
N THR A 30 12.89 66.14 17.93
CA THR A 30 13.27 66.87 16.70
C THR A 30 13.79 65.92 15.62
N ILE A 31 13.85 66.37 14.36
CA ILE A 31 14.32 65.55 13.23
C ILE A 31 15.76 65.05 13.47
N GLU A 32 16.61 65.91 14.04
CA GLU A 32 18.01 65.62 14.36
C GLU A 32 18.13 64.59 15.51
N GLU A 33 17.16 64.55 16.43
CA GLU A 33 17.10 63.53 17.48
C GLU A 33 16.57 62.18 16.97
N ILE A 34 15.77 62.19 15.89
CA ILE A 34 15.20 60.99 15.25
C ILE A 34 16.23 60.32 14.33
N TYR A 35 16.90 61.08 13.45
CA TYR A 35 17.84 60.55 12.45
C TYR A 35 19.30 60.88 12.82
N GLN A 36 19.99 59.89 13.39
CA GLN A 36 21.36 60.06 13.87
C GLN A 36 22.36 59.28 13.01
N LYS A 37 23.49 59.92 12.65
CA LYS A 37 24.65 59.25 12.05
C LYS A 37 25.64 58.89 13.16
N LYS A 38 26.10 57.64 13.21
CA LYS A 38 27.10 57.15 14.17
C LYS A 38 28.36 56.71 13.43
N SER A 39 29.52 56.90 14.04
CA SER A 39 30.76 56.25 13.60
C SER A 39 30.68 54.74 13.84
N GLN A 40 31.55 53.97 13.18
CA GLN A 40 31.57 52.52 13.35
C GLN A 40 31.86 52.10 14.80
N LEU A 41 32.78 52.79 15.48
CA LEU A 41 33.12 52.52 16.88
C LEU A 41 31.94 52.84 17.82
N GLU A 42 31.26 53.98 17.63
CA GLU A 42 30.05 54.32 18.38
C GLU A 42 28.93 53.30 18.14
N HIS A 43 28.78 52.82 16.91
CA HIS A 43 27.78 51.81 16.58
C HIS A 43 28.09 50.46 17.26
N ILE A 44 29.35 50.03 17.30
CA ILE A 44 29.77 48.80 18.00
C ILE A 44 29.40 48.88 19.49
N LEU A 45 29.69 50.02 20.13
CA LEU A 45 29.37 50.22 21.55
C LEU A 45 27.86 50.37 21.81
N LEU A 46 27.12 50.98 20.88
CA LEU A 46 25.66 51.17 21.00
C LEU A 46 24.87 49.90 20.70
N ARG A 47 25.37 49.05 19.79
CA ARG A 47 24.70 47.84 19.28
C ARG A 47 25.66 46.64 19.29
N PRO A 48 26.15 46.22 20.48
CA PRO A 48 27.15 45.16 20.63
C PRO A 48 26.70 43.80 20.09
N ASP A 49 25.39 43.52 20.11
CA ASP A 49 24.81 42.21 19.80
C ASP A 49 25.23 41.66 18.41
N THR A 50 25.33 42.55 17.42
CA THR A 50 25.73 42.16 16.05
C THR A 50 27.24 41.86 15.90
N TYR A 51 28.06 42.22 16.89
CA TYR A 51 29.52 42.08 16.84
C TYR A 51 30.06 41.03 17.81
N ILE A 52 29.62 41.07 19.07
CA ILE A 52 30.12 40.15 20.11
C ILE A 52 29.01 39.26 20.67
N GLY A 53 27.75 39.50 20.29
CA GLY A 53 26.58 38.89 20.92
C GLY A 53 26.06 39.73 22.10
N SER A 54 25.03 39.21 22.76
CA SER A 54 24.35 39.91 23.86
C SER A 54 25.30 40.28 25.00
N VAL A 55 25.13 41.51 25.51
CA VAL A 55 25.83 42.03 26.70
C VAL A 55 25.02 41.83 27.98
N GLU A 56 23.83 41.26 27.86
CA GLU A 56 22.99 40.91 29.01
C GLU A 56 23.42 39.56 29.58
N GLU A 57 23.28 39.40 30.89
CA GLU A 57 23.52 38.14 31.57
C GLU A 57 22.44 37.11 31.18
N GLN A 58 22.87 35.89 30.85
CA GLN A 58 21.99 34.82 30.42
C GLN A 58 22.26 33.55 31.22
N LYS A 59 21.17 32.90 31.64
CA LYS A 59 21.21 31.53 32.16
C LYS A 59 21.08 30.55 31.01
N GLN A 60 22.11 29.72 30.81
CA GLN A 60 22.11 28.69 29.79
C GLN A 60 22.76 27.42 30.30
N GLU A 61 22.28 26.29 29.82
CA GLU A 61 22.87 24.99 30.10
C GLU A 61 24.14 24.80 29.25
N MET A 62 25.30 24.89 29.87
CA MET A 62 26.61 24.87 29.22
C MET A 62 27.47 23.71 29.72
N TRP A 63 28.41 23.29 28.89
CA TRP A 63 29.46 22.36 29.29
C TRP A 63 30.54 23.11 30.06
N ILE A 64 30.77 22.73 31.32
CA ILE A 64 31.84 23.28 32.16
C ILE A 64 32.77 22.17 32.67
N TYR A 65 33.99 22.55 33.05
CA TYR A 65 34.94 21.65 33.66
C TYR A 65 34.81 21.69 35.18
N GLU A 66 34.48 20.56 35.80
CA GLU A 66 34.33 20.43 37.25
C GLU A 66 34.63 18.99 37.68
N ASN A 67 35.31 18.79 38.81
CA ASN A 67 35.65 17.48 39.36
C ASN A 67 36.34 16.54 38.34
N GLU A 68 37.34 17.07 37.61
CA GLU A 68 38.11 16.35 36.58
C GLU A 68 37.30 15.87 35.36
N LYS A 69 36.08 16.37 35.19
CA LYS A 69 35.14 15.95 34.13
C LYS A 69 34.50 17.16 33.45
N ILE A 70 33.92 16.93 32.28
CA ILE A 70 33.05 17.92 31.63
C ILE A 70 31.60 17.53 31.86
N VAL A 71 30.88 18.40 32.57
CA VAL A 71 29.48 18.20 32.96
C VAL A 71 28.62 19.32 32.41
N LYS A 72 27.33 19.02 32.18
CA LYS A 72 26.36 20.00 31.74
C LYS A 72 25.74 20.65 32.97
N LYS A 73 25.82 21.96 33.09
CA LYS A 73 25.19 22.72 34.18
C LYS A 73 24.60 24.01 33.64
N GLU A 74 23.49 24.43 34.24
CA GLU A 74 23.00 25.79 34.05
C GLU A 74 23.98 26.75 34.73
N ILE A 75 24.57 27.65 33.94
CA ILE A 75 25.47 28.70 34.43
C ILE A 75 24.94 30.07 34.00
N SER A 76 25.34 31.10 34.75
CA SER A 76 25.04 32.50 34.42
C SER A 76 26.28 33.18 33.86
N PHE A 77 26.19 33.65 32.61
CA PHE A 77 27.31 34.37 31.98
C PHE A 77 26.82 35.36 30.93
N VAL A 78 27.71 36.29 30.54
CA VAL A 78 27.44 37.26 29.47
C VAL A 78 28.09 36.77 28.17
N PRO A 79 27.31 36.45 27.12
CA PRO A 79 27.85 35.92 25.86
C PRO A 79 28.87 36.85 25.19
N GLY A 80 28.63 38.15 25.19
CA GLY A 80 29.55 39.16 24.65
C GLY A 80 30.92 39.15 25.33
N LEU A 81 30.94 38.99 26.66
CA LEU A 81 32.18 38.89 27.43
C LEU A 81 32.94 37.59 27.10
N TYR A 82 32.23 36.45 27.03
CA TYR A 82 32.84 35.20 26.60
C TYR A 82 33.45 35.31 25.20
N LYS A 83 32.72 35.97 24.29
CA LYS A 83 33.12 36.06 22.88
C LYS A 83 34.41 36.85 22.67
N ILE A 84 34.60 37.97 23.38
CA ILE A 84 35.83 38.75 23.26
C ILE A 84 37.07 37.98 23.75
N VAL A 85 36.91 37.10 24.75
CA VAL A 85 38.00 36.23 25.21
C VAL A 85 38.26 35.11 24.19
N ASP A 86 37.20 34.48 23.69
CA ASP A 86 37.30 33.41 22.69
C ASP A 86 38.01 33.87 21.41
N GLU A 87 37.78 35.09 20.93
CA GLU A 87 38.49 35.62 19.76
C GLU A 87 40.01 35.73 19.99
N ILE A 88 40.47 36.05 21.20
CA ILE A 88 41.91 36.06 21.52
C ILE A 88 42.47 34.63 21.59
N LEU A 89 41.72 33.68 22.17
CA LEU A 89 42.13 32.27 22.22
C LEU A 89 42.21 31.65 20.81
N VAL A 90 41.25 31.95 19.94
CA VAL A 90 41.25 31.49 18.55
C VAL A 90 42.41 32.10 17.77
N ASN A 91 42.75 33.39 17.99
CA ASN A 91 43.94 33.98 17.37
C ASN A 91 45.24 33.29 17.82
N ALA A 92 45.34 32.93 19.10
CA ALA A 92 46.48 32.17 19.60
C ALA A 92 46.52 30.74 19.00
N ALA A 93 45.36 30.10 18.82
CA ALA A 93 45.26 28.80 18.15
C ALA A 93 45.63 28.88 16.65
N ASP A 94 45.21 29.93 15.95
CA ASP A 94 45.57 30.20 14.55
C ASP A 94 47.09 30.31 14.37
N ASN A 95 47.80 30.80 15.39
CA ASN A 95 49.26 30.88 15.34
C ASN A 95 49.93 29.50 15.28
N LYS A 96 49.30 28.42 15.78
CA LYS A 96 49.83 27.06 15.60
C LYS A 96 49.76 26.59 14.15
N ILE A 97 48.81 27.10 13.38
CA ILE A 97 48.71 26.82 11.94
C ILE A 97 49.74 27.65 11.17
N ARG A 98 49.96 28.91 11.57
CA ARG A 98 50.98 29.79 10.97
C ARG A 98 52.41 29.34 11.29
N ASP A 99 52.65 28.97 12.54
CA ASP A 99 53.91 28.44 13.05
C ASP A 99 53.69 27.07 13.71
N PRO A 100 53.95 25.98 12.98
CA PRO A 100 53.90 24.63 13.52
C PRO A 100 54.84 24.39 14.72
N GLN A 101 55.82 25.25 14.98
CA GLN A 101 56.73 25.15 16.14
C GLN A 101 56.13 25.69 17.45
N MET A 102 54.97 26.37 17.40
CA MET A 102 54.25 26.77 18.61
C MET A 102 53.97 25.53 19.50
N SER A 103 54.32 25.64 20.78
CA SER A 103 54.38 24.51 21.72
C SER A 103 53.70 24.76 23.06
N GLU A 104 53.36 26.01 23.37
CA GLU A 104 52.74 26.39 24.64
C GLU A 104 51.76 27.56 24.47
N MET A 105 50.61 27.43 25.13
CA MET A 105 49.61 28.49 25.31
C MET A 105 49.32 28.61 26.80
N ARG A 106 49.20 29.83 27.31
CA ARG A 106 48.87 30.12 28.71
C ARG A 106 47.67 31.05 28.76
N VAL A 107 46.69 30.68 29.57
CA VAL A 107 45.50 31.47 29.85
C VAL A 107 45.50 31.79 31.33
N GLU A 108 45.56 33.07 31.67
CA GLU A 108 45.54 33.53 33.06
C GLU A 108 44.33 34.43 33.28
N VAL A 109 43.56 34.14 34.33
CA VAL A 109 42.38 34.88 34.74
C VAL A 109 42.57 35.30 36.19
N ASP A 110 42.79 36.59 36.38
CA ASP A 110 42.96 37.24 37.68
C ASP A 110 41.66 37.94 38.07
N ARG A 111 40.87 37.31 38.95
CA ARG A 111 39.58 37.85 39.42
C ARG A 111 39.75 39.08 40.30
N ALA A 112 40.83 39.17 41.08
CA ALA A 112 41.06 40.30 41.97
C ALA A 112 41.30 41.59 41.17
N GLU A 113 41.98 41.46 40.02
CA GLU A 113 42.28 42.58 39.12
C GLU A 113 41.33 42.70 37.91
N ASN A 114 40.33 41.81 37.80
CA ASN A 114 39.47 41.63 36.63
C ASN A 114 40.27 41.61 35.31
N ARG A 115 41.39 40.89 35.31
CA ARG A 115 42.39 40.89 34.22
C ARG A 115 42.50 39.50 33.60
N ILE A 116 42.52 39.45 32.27
CA ILE A 116 42.72 38.22 31.50
C ILE A 116 43.98 38.38 30.66
N SER A 117 44.84 37.34 30.63
CA SER A 117 46.01 37.26 29.75
C SER A 117 45.97 35.98 28.93
N VAL A 118 46.23 36.11 27.63
CA VAL A 118 46.46 34.97 26.73
C VAL A 118 47.83 35.13 26.11
N TRP A 119 48.70 34.16 26.39
CA TRP A 119 50.07 34.11 25.91
C TRP A 119 50.28 32.88 25.04
N ASN A 120 51.00 33.03 23.93
CA ASN A 120 51.50 31.92 23.14
C ASN A 120 52.96 32.13 22.71
N ASN A 121 53.72 31.03 22.65
CA ASN A 121 55.02 31.03 21.97
C ASN A 121 54.85 30.83 20.45
N GLY A 122 55.97 30.69 19.75
CA GLY A 122 56.00 30.65 18.29
C GLY A 122 56.07 32.06 17.71
N LEU A 123 56.11 32.17 16.39
CA LEU A 123 56.29 33.45 15.68
C LEU A 123 55.46 34.57 16.30
N GLY A 124 56.13 35.67 16.69
CA GLY A 124 55.50 36.87 17.21
C GLY A 124 54.90 37.72 16.08
N ILE A 125 54.39 38.89 16.44
CA ILE A 125 53.91 39.86 15.44
C ILE A 125 55.10 40.66 14.92
N PRO A 126 55.27 40.82 13.60
CA PRO A 126 56.38 41.59 13.02
C PRO A 126 56.47 43.00 13.60
N ILE A 127 57.61 43.35 14.22
CA ILE A 127 57.80 44.70 14.80
C ILE A 127 58.38 45.62 13.71
N GLU A 128 57.54 46.02 12.77
CA GLU A 128 57.89 46.91 11.68
C GLU A 128 56.79 47.91 11.36
N ILE A 129 57.16 49.01 10.70
CA ILE A 129 56.22 50.02 10.22
C ILE A 129 55.64 49.55 8.89
N HIS A 130 54.32 49.45 8.81
CA HIS A 130 53.61 49.11 7.58
C HIS A 130 53.82 50.20 6.52
N LYS A 131 54.19 49.81 5.29
CA LYS A 131 54.61 50.75 4.25
C LYS A 131 53.51 51.71 3.82
N GLU A 132 52.25 51.28 3.82
CA GLU A 132 51.10 52.09 3.40
C GLU A 132 50.50 52.86 4.57
N GLU A 133 50.03 52.17 5.60
CA GLU A 133 49.42 52.74 6.82
C GLU A 133 50.35 53.57 7.73
N LYS A 134 51.68 53.52 7.54
CA LYS A 134 52.69 54.31 8.29
C LYS A 134 52.66 54.14 9.82
N ILE A 135 52.10 53.06 10.32
CA ILE A 135 52.08 52.67 11.74
C ILE A 135 52.69 51.29 11.94
N TYR A 136 53.04 50.94 13.18
CA TYR A 136 53.56 49.60 13.48
C TYR A 136 52.50 48.51 13.20
N VAL A 137 52.91 47.36 12.68
CA VAL A 137 51.99 46.24 12.39
C VAL A 137 51.20 45.80 13.63
N PRO A 138 51.79 45.65 14.85
CA PRO A 138 51.02 45.40 16.06
C PRO A 138 49.94 46.45 16.33
N GLU A 139 50.25 47.74 16.16
CA GLU A 139 49.26 48.82 16.32
C GLU A 139 48.13 48.68 15.29
N MET A 140 48.47 48.43 14.03
CA MET A 140 47.51 48.28 12.93
C MET A 140 46.52 47.16 13.21
N ILE A 141 46.98 45.95 13.53
CA ILE A 141 46.12 44.76 13.60
C ILE A 141 45.30 44.64 14.88
N PHE A 142 45.65 45.39 15.94
CA PHE A 142 44.97 45.37 17.24
C PHE A 142 44.29 46.71 17.61
N GLY A 143 44.68 47.82 17.00
CA GLY A 143 44.17 49.17 17.28
C GLY A 143 43.26 49.77 16.20
N HIS A 144 43.19 49.16 15.01
CA HIS A 144 42.37 49.64 13.89
C HIS A 144 41.41 48.55 13.41
N LEU A 145 40.11 48.90 13.28
CA LEU A 145 39.09 48.01 12.72
C LEU A 145 39.40 47.65 11.26
N LEU A 146 38.82 46.54 10.77
CA LEU A 146 38.96 46.10 9.37
C LEU A 146 40.42 45.81 8.95
N THR A 147 41.19 45.23 9.86
CA THR A 147 42.58 44.79 9.60
C THR A 147 42.69 43.28 9.81
N SER A 148 43.25 42.57 8.83
CA SER A 148 43.35 41.11 8.83
C SER A 148 44.43 40.65 7.86
N SER A 149 45.10 39.54 8.17
CA SER A 149 45.96 38.82 7.21
C SER A 149 45.15 37.93 6.25
N ASN A 150 43.84 37.85 6.46
CA ASN A 150 42.98 36.84 5.84
C ASN A 150 41.97 37.46 4.83
N TYR A 151 42.33 38.55 4.13
CA TYR A 151 41.45 39.19 3.13
C TYR A 151 41.55 38.61 1.71
N ASP A 152 42.65 37.94 1.36
CA ASP A 152 42.75 37.20 0.10
C ASP A 152 42.06 35.83 0.26
N ASP A 153 40.86 35.70 -0.33
CA ASP A 153 40.05 34.48 -0.32
C ASP A 153 40.46 33.46 -1.42
N ASN A 154 41.44 33.80 -2.29
CA ASN A 154 41.95 32.88 -3.32
C ASN A 154 42.90 31.81 -2.76
N GLU A 155 43.46 32.05 -1.57
CA GLU A 155 44.26 31.08 -0.85
C GLU A 155 43.38 30.22 0.07
N GLU A 156 43.62 28.90 0.12
CA GLU A 156 42.93 28.03 1.06
C GLU A 156 43.43 28.26 2.48
N LYS A 157 42.64 28.97 3.30
CA LYS A 157 42.99 29.27 4.69
C LYS A 157 42.23 28.35 5.65
N LEU A 158 42.98 27.78 6.59
CA LEU A 158 42.46 26.92 7.67
C LEU A 158 42.36 27.68 9.01
N PHE A 159 42.39 29.00 8.98
CA PHE A 159 42.32 29.86 10.17
C PHE A 159 40.87 30.10 10.61
N GLY A 160 40.68 30.43 11.89
CA GLY A 160 39.39 30.83 12.46
C GLY A 160 39.09 32.33 12.34
N GLY A 161 40.13 33.17 12.23
CA GLY A 161 39.99 34.59 11.91
C GLY A 161 39.61 34.82 10.44
N ARG A 162 38.54 35.56 10.16
CA ARG A 162 38.14 35.90 8.77
C ARG A 162 37.89 37.40 8.57
N ASN A 163 37.04 37.96 9.41
CA ASN A 163 36.44 39.28 9.16
C ASN A 163 37.30 40.47 9.63
N GLY A 164 38.43 40.23 10.31
CA GLY A 164 39.31 41.32 10.78
C GLY A 164 38.78 42.15 11.95
N TYR A 165 37.87 41.60 12.76
CA TYR A 165 37.27 42.28 13.92
C TYR A 165 37.77 41.78 15.29
N GLY A 166 37.98 40.46 15.46
CA GLY A 166 38.04 39.79 16.77
C GLY A 166 38.89 40.47 17.84
N ALA A 167 40.18 40.68 17.59
CA ALA A 167 41.07 41.29 18.59
C ALA A 167 40.75 42.76 18.89
N LYS A 168 40.21 43.50 17.91
CA LYS A 168 39.76 44.88 18.11
C LYS A 168 38.48 44.96 18.93
N LEU A 169 37.56 44.00 18.75
CA LEU A 169 36.36 43.93 19.59
C LEU A 169 36.74 43.71 21.05
N CYS A 170 37.73 42.86 21.33
CA CYS A 170 38.28 42.73 22.68
C CYS A 170 38.84 44.06 23.21
N ASN A 171 39.63 44.79 22.41
CA ASN A 171 40.15 46.10 22.77
C ASN A 171 39.03 47.15 23.03
N ILE A 172 38.02 47.22 22.15
CA ILE A 172 36.87 48.13 22.28
C ILE A 172 36.07 47.84 23.56
N PHE A 173 35.90 46.57 23.95
CA PHE A 173 35.20 46.20 25.18
C PHE A 173 36.12 46.06 26.40
N SER A 174 37.28 46.72 26.39
CA SER A 174 38.22 46.75 27.51
C SER A 174 38.51 48.17 27.99
N THR A 175 38.69 48.33 29.31
CA THR A 175 39.19 49.58 29.92
C THR A 175 40.70 49.73 29.73
N GLU A 176 41.40 48.61 29.65
CA GLU A 176 42.83 48.51 29.36
C GLU A 176 43.08 47.30 28.47
N PHE A 177 43.87 47.49 27.40
CA PHE A 177 44.29 46.43 26.49
C PHE A 177 45.78 46.61 26.17
N ILE A 178 46.58 45.59 26.45
CA ILE A 178 48.04 45.61 26.33
C ILE A 178 48.47 44.53 25.35
N ILE A 179 49.25 44.96 24.36
CA ILE A 179 49.91 44.08 23.40
C ILE A 179 51.36 43.94 23.84
N ARG A 180 51.82 42.70 24.01
CA ARG A 180 53.23 42.38 24.21
C ARG A 180 53.66 41.34 23.19
N THR A 181 54.72 41.62 22.45
CA THR A 181 55.27 40.65 21.51
C THR A 181 56.78 40.77 21.41
N ALA A 182 57.44 39.66 21.14
CA ALA A 182 58.86 39.60 20.85
C ALA A 182 59.03 39.03 19.44
N ASP A 183 59.79 39.74 18.62
CA ASP A 183 60.14 39.38 17.24
C ASP A 183 61.63 39.02 17.23
N LYS A 184 61.93 37.74 16.99
CA LYS A 184 63.32 37.25 16.96
C LYS A 184 64.05 37.68 15.69
N GLU A 185 63.33 37.77 14.56
CA GLU A 185 63.89 38.13 13.25
C GLU A 185 64.43 39.56 13.27
N ARG A 186 63.65 40.50 13.82
CA ARG A 186 64.05 41.92 13.94
C ARG A 186 64.84 42.21 15.22
N GLY A 187 64.88 41.27 16.17
CA GLY A 187 65.59 41.42 17.44
C GLY A 187 64.96 42.47 18.37
N LEU A 188 63.64 42.64 18.31
CA LEU A 188 62.90 43.68 19.04
C LEU A 188 61.82 43.08 19.95
N LYS A 189 61.47 43.84 21.00
CA LYS A 189 60.28 43.63 21.84
C LYS A 189 59.41 44.85 21.78
N TYR A 190 58.10 44.62 21.72
CA TYR A 190 57.08 45.65 21.59
C TYR A 190 56.08 45.53 22.73
N GLU A 191 55.79 46.66 23.37
CA GLU A 191 54.69 46.81 24.32
C GLU A 191 53.86 48.04 23.94
N GLN A 192 52.55 47.89 23.80
CA GLN A 192 51.65 49.02 23.58
C GLN A 192 50.39 48.87 24.43
N VAL A 193 49.92 50.00 24.98
CA VAL A 193 48.75 50.07 25.85
C VAL A 193 47.68 50.93 25.20
N PHE A 194 46.47 50.39 25.14
CA PHE A 194 45.24 51.08 24.80
C PHE A 194 44.36 51.21 26.04
N ASN A 195 43.66 52.33 26.15
CA ASN A 195 42.76 52.64 27.25
C ASN A 195 41.43 53.16 26.72
N ASP A 196 40.40 53.11 27.57
CA ASP A 196 39.08 53.69 27.34
C ASP A 196 38.45 53.20 26.03
N ASN A 197 38.17 51.90 25.92
CA ASN A 197 37.47 51.29 24.79
C ASN A 197 38.15 51.55 23.43
N MET A 198 39.48 51.42 23.39
CA MET A 198 40.34 51.69 22.21
C MET A 198 40.42 53.17 21.79
N SER A 199 39.78 54.11 22.49
CA SER A 199 39.77 55.52 22.12
C SER A 199 41.09 56.25 22.42
N LYS A 200 41.85 55.77 23.42
CA LYS A 200 43.17 56.30 23.79
C LYS A 200 44.24 55.25 23.55
N LYS A 201 45.37 55.65 22.98
CA LYS A 201 46.55 54.80 22.79
C LYS A 201 47.81 55.48 23.31
N LYS A 202 48.67 54.71 23.98
CA LYS A 202 50.03 55.15 24.33
C LYS A 202 50.98 54.83 23.17
N ALA A 203 52.06 55.61 23.07
CA ALA A 203 53.14 55.29 22.14
C ALA A 203 53.75 53.93 22.48
N PRO A 204 54.12 53.12 21.48
CA PRO A 204 54.69 51.80 21.75
C PRO A 204 56.08 51.91 22.37
N LYS A 205 56.32 51.10 23.41
CA LYS A 205 57.64 50.94 24.03
C LYS A 205 58.38 49.81 23.31
N ILE A 206 59.42 50.18 22.58
CA ILE A 206 60.26 49.23 21.82
C ILE A 206 61.60 49.06 22.52
N THR A 207 62.00 47.81 22.78
CA THR A 207 63.27 47.45 23.44
C THR A 207 64.00 46.35 22.68
N LYS A 208 65.30 46.15 22.93
CA LYS A 208 66.08 45.07 22.30
C LYS A 208 65.66 43.70 22.83
N ASN A 209 65.54 42.72 21.94
CA ASN A 209 65.27 41.31 22.26
C ASN A 209 66.57 40.50 22.40
N SER A 210 67.42 40.86 23.35
CA SER A 210 68.76 40.25 23.51
C SER A 210 68.74 38.75 23.83
N LYS A 211 67.58 38.20 24.24
CA LYS A 211 67.39 36.78 24.56
C LYS A 211 66.85 35.96 23.39
N GLY A 212 66.55 36.59 22.24
CA GLY A 212 65.99 35.91 21.06
C GLY A 212 64.64 35.24 21.33
N GLU A 213 63.81 35.87 22.18
CA GLU A 213 62.48 35.36 22.55
C GLU A 213 61.50 35.53 21.39
N GLU A 214 60.51 34.65 21.29
CA GLU A 214 59.47 34.71 20.27
C GLU A 214 58.12 34.36 20.91
N TYR A 215 57.23 35.35 21.00
CA TYR A 215 55.92 35.20 21.61
C TYR A 215 54.96 36.35 21.28
N THR A 216 53.67 36.09 21.52
CA THR A 216 52.62 37.11 21.61
C THR A 216 51.83 36.92 22.91
N GLU A 217 51.58 38.02 23.59
CA GLU A 217 50.79 38.11 24.81
C GLU A 217 49.80 39.25 24.70
N ILE A 218 48.53 38.94 24.91
CA ILE A 218 47.44 39.91 24.94
C ILE A 218 46.87 39.92 26.36
N ILE A 219 46.97 41.08 27.01
CA ILE A 219 46.48 41.29 28.38
C ILE A 219 45.36 42.32 28.30
N PHE A 220 44.21 42.07 28.92
CA PHE A 220 43.13 43.04 28.92
C PHE A 220 42.31 43.00 30.20
N LYS A 221 41.75 44.17 30.54
CA LYS A 221 40.77 44.36 31.61
C LYS A 221 39.43 44.66 30.94
N PRO A 222 38.49 43.69 30.84
CA PRO A 222 37.18 43.93 30.26
C PRO A 222 36.48 45.10 30.93
N ASP A 223 35.74 45.89 30.16
CA ASP A 223 34.87 46.94 30.66
C ASP A 223 33.57 46.31 31.20
N LEU A 224 33.67 45.76 32.41
CA LEU A 224 32.58 45.00 33.05
C LEU A 224 31.30 45.82 33.18
N SER A 225 31.41 47.16 33.30
CA SER A 225 30.25 48.05 33.36
C SER A 225 29.37 47.96 32.10
N LYS A 226 29.98 47.77 30.92
CA LYS A 226 29.27 47.58 29.64
C LYS A 226 28.60 46.20 29.53
N PHE A 227 28.95 45.27 30.40
CA PHE A 227 28.37 43.93 30.51
C PHE A 227 27.45 43.80 31.73
N GLY A 228 27.18 44.88 32.46
CA GLY A 228 26.36 44.85 33.68
C GLY A 228 27.01 44.12 34.86
N LEU A 229 28.34 43.97 34.87
CA LEU A 229 29.09 43.21 35.88
C LEU A 229 30.02 44.12 36.69
N THR A 230 30.37 43.70 37.91
CA THR A 230 31.40 44.34 38.76
C THR A 230 32.66 43.50 38.90
N GLU A 231 32.54 42.17 38.75
CA GLU A 231 33.64 41.22 38.81
C GLU A 231 33.45 40.07 37.81
N LEU A 232 34.54 39.35 37.52
CA LEU A 232 34.48 38.08 36.80
C LEU A 232 33.89 36.98 37.71
N SER A 233 32.68 36.52 37.40
CA SER A 233 31.97 35.49 38.16
C SER A 233 32.68 34.13 38.13
N GLU A 234 32.43 33.29 39.13
CA GLU A 234 33.00 31.93 39.18
C GLU A 234 32.55 31.07 37.99
N ASP A 235 31.27 31.16 37.62
CA ASP A 235 30.69 30.50 36.44
C ASP A 235 31.44 30.87 35.16
N PHE A 236 31.76 32.15 34.98
CA PHE A 236 32.52 32.62 33.84
C PHE A 236 33.94 32.06 33.82
N VAL A 237 34.61 31.98 34.98
CA VAL A 237 35.95 31.38 35.08
C VAL A 237 35.91 29.88 34.75
N LYS A 238 34.91 29.13 35.24
CA LYS A 238 34.73 27.71 34.90
C LYS A 238 34.49 27.52 33.39
N LEU A 239 33.73 28.42 32.76
CA LEU A 239 33.51 28.40 31.31
C LEU A 239 34.83 28.65 30.54
N LEU A 240 35.65 29.62 30.97
CA LEU A 240 36.97 29.87 30.38
C LEU A 240 37.95 28.72 30.61
N GLN A 241 37.90 28.10 31.80
CA GLN A 241 38.68 26.90 32.08
C GLN A 241 38.32 25.78 31.10
N LYS A 242 37.02 25.50 30.93
CA LYS A 242 36.55 24.54 29.91
C LYS A 242 37.03 24.91 28.52
N ARG A 243 37.00 26.19 28.14
CA ARG A 243 37.48 26.64 26.82
C ARG A 243 39.00 26.45 26.64
N ALA A 244 39.79 26.57 27.71
CA ALA A 244 41.20 26.20 27.68
C ALA A 244 41.42 24.69 27.50
N TYR A 245 40.56 23.84 28.09
CA TYR A 245 40.54 22.39 27.82
C TYR A 245 40.18 22.10 26.35
N ASP A 246 39.24 22.84 25.75
CA ASP A 246 38.94 22.71 24.32
C ASP A 246 40.20 22.96 23.47
N MET A 247 40.99 24.00 23.80
CA MET A 247 42.24 24.30 23.09
C MET A 247 43.26 23.18 23.22
N ALA A 248 43.39 22.60 24.43
CA ALA A 248 44.28 21.47 24.67
C ALA A 248 43.89 20.21 23.88
N GLY A 249 42.59 20.02 23.61
CA GLY A 249 42.05 18.90 22.84
C GLY A 249 42.07 19.09 21.32
N CYS A 250 41.74 20.29 20.83
CA CYS A 250 41.32 20.49 19.43
C CYS A 250 42.41 21.08 18.52
N VAL A 251 43.45 21.72 19.07
CA VAL A 251 44.51 22.33 18.25
C VAL A 251 45.41 21.24 17.63
N LYS A 252 45.66 21.32 16.31
CA LYS A 252 46.29 20.26 15.49
C LYS A 252 47.69 19.86 15.98
N ARG A 253 48.04 18.60 15.74
CA ARG A 253 48.97 17.78 16.54
C ARG A 253 50.19 17.29 15.75
N GLU A 254 50.85 18.18 14.99
CA GLU A 254 52.17 17.89 14.41
C GLU A 254 53.10 19.11 14.50
N PRO A 255 54.43 18.92 14.71
CA PRO A 255 55.11 17.67 15.08
C PRO A 255 55.07 17.37 16.61
N LYS A 256 54.63 18.33 17.44
CA LYS A 256 54.51 18.17 18.91
C LYS A 256 53.18 18.74 19.43
N PRO A 257 52.59 18.13 20.47
CA PRO A 257 51.35 18.62 21.08
C PRO A 257 51.58 19.98 21.73
N ILE A 258 50.59 20.86 21.63
CA ILE A 258 50.59 22.12 22.38
C ILE A 258 50.35 21.84 23.86
N ARG A 259 51.11 22.50 24.73
CA ARG A 259 50.89 22.49 26.18
C ARG A 259 50.03 23.69 26.54
N VAL A 260 48.83 23.45 27.06
CA VAL A 260 47.97 24.52 27.54
C VAL A 260 48.06 24.60 29.06
N LYS A 261 48.22 25.82 29.59
CA LYS A 261 48.12 26.11 31.02
C LYS A 261 46.94 27.03 31.29
N PHE A 262 46.21 26.76 32.36
CA PHE A 262 45.16 27.64 32.88
C PHE A 262 45.55 28.04 34.31
N ASN A 263 45.66 29.33 34.60
CA ASN A 263 46.10 29.85 35.90
C ASN A 263 47.36 29.16 36.44
N LYS A 264 48.39 29.05 35.58
CA LYS A 264 49.70 28.40 35.83
C LYS A 264 49.67 26.87 35.95
N GLU A 265 48.50 26.25 36.11
CA GLU A 265 48.33 24.81 36.15
C GLU A 265 48.33 24.21 34.74
N LYS A 266 49.00 23.07 34.56
CA LYS A 266 49.07 22.38 33.27
C LYS A 266 47.83 21.52 33.07
N ILE A 267 47.15 21.70 31.94
CA ILE A 267 46.06 20.83 31.52
C ILE A 267 46.63 19.46 31.11
N ALA A 268 46.11 18.38 31.70
CA ALA A 268 46.65 17.04 31.55
C ALA A 268 46.37 16.41 30.17
N ILE A 269 45.23 16.76 29.56
CA ILE A 269 44.88 16.28 28.22
C ILE A 269 45.76 16.94 27.16
N ASN A 270 46.01 16.20 26.09
CA ASN A 270 46.84 16.67 24.98
C ASN A 270 46.28 16.25 23.62
N ASP A 271 45.05 15.72 23.58
CA ASP A 271 44.44 15.13 22.40
C ASP A 271 42.92 15.14 22.41
N PHE A 272 42.33 15.09 21.21
CA PHE A 272 40.88 15.16 21.03
C PHE A 272 40.13 13.94 21.59
N LYS A 273 40.79 12.76 21.62
CA LYS A 273 40.20 11.52 22.14
C LYS A 273 40.08 11.55 23.66
N LYS A 274 41.15 11.94 24.36
CA LYS A 274 41.20 12.23 25.80
C LYS A 274 40.29 13.38 26.17
N TYR A 275 40.20 14.42 25.34
CA TYR A 275 39.25 15.49 25.54
C TYR A 275 37.80 14.98 25.54
N ALA A 276 37.39 14.21 24.52
CA ALA A 276 36.04 13.65 24.50
C ALA A 276 35.79 12.67 25.65
N GLN A 277 36.82 11.94 26.11
CA GLN A 277 36.72 11.07 27.27
C GLN A 277 36.38 11.82 28.58
N LEU A 278 36.55 13.14 28.64
CA LEU A 278 36.07 13.94 29.79
C LEU A 278 34.53 13.99 29.88
N TYR A 279 33.82 13.56 28.84
CA TYR A 279 32.35 13.53 28.75
C TYR A 279 31.74 12.16 29.12
N THR A 280 32.52 11.18 29.61
CA THR A 280 32.01 9.80 29.80
C THR A 280 31.00 9.64 30.91
N ASP A 281 30.97 10.57 31.88
CA ASP A 281 30.15 10.47 33.10
C ASP A 281 29.19 11.67 33.24
N SER A 282 28.79 12.24 32.10
CA SER A 282 28.20 13.58 32.02
C SER A 282 26.69 13.67 32.27
N GLU A 283 26.05 12.61 32.75
CA GLU A 283 24.61 12.57 33.06
C GLU A 283 24.41 12.12 34.51
N GLU A 284 23.71 12.92 35.31
CA GLU A 284 23.28 12.50 36.64
C GLU A 284 22.28 11.34 36.52
N PRO A 285 22.45 10.26 37.30
CA PRO A 285 21.50 9.18 37.30
C PRO A 285 20.17 9.63 37.92
N THR A 286 19.13 9.71 37.11
CA THR A 286 17.76 9.67 37.60
C THR A 286 17.48 8.25 38.13
N ASP A 287 17.07 8.13 39.39
CA ASP A 287 16.61 6.89 40.05
C ASP A 287 17.70 5.94 40.61
N GLY A 288 18.80 6.44 41.16
CA GLY A 288 19.67 5.66 42.07
C GLY A 288 20.42 4.49 41.42
N ALA A 289 20.42 4.39 40.09
CA ALA A 289 21.24 3.45 39.33
C ALA A 289 22.68 3.98 39.16
N GLU A 290 23.68 3.10 39.22
CA GLU A 290 25.07 3.47 38.96
C GLU A 290 25.22 4.09 37.56
N ALA A 291 25.91 5.23 37.47
CA ALA A 291 26.16 5.93 36.22
C ALA A 291 26.89 5.01 35.23
N GLN A 292 26.19 4.62 34.15
CA GLN A 292 26.75 3.76 33.12
C GLN A 292 27.79 4.56 32.31
N LYS A 293 29.05 4.14 32.38
CA LYS A 293 30.17 4.79 31.68
C LYS A 293 29.90 4.87 30.17
N LYS A 294 29.73 6.07 29.60
CA LYS A 294 29.49 6.24 28.15
C LYS A 294 30.72 5.77 27.37
N ASN A 295 30.55 4.74 26.54
CA ASN A 295 31.62 4.27 25.66
C ASN A 295 31.70 5.14 24.40
N ILE A 296 32.76 5.96 24.28
CA ILE A 296 33.00 6.81 23.11
C ILE A 296 33.93 6.07 22.14
N MET A 297 33.39 5.75 20.97
CA MET A 297 34.11 5.10 19.88
C MET A 297 34.72 6.16 18.96
N PHE A 298 35.99 6.02 18.60
CA PHE A 298 36.68 6.93 17.68
C PHE A 298 36.98 6.27 16.33
N ASP A 299 36.92 7.09 15.27
CA ASP A 299 37.37 6.70 13.93
C ASP A 299 38.88 6.90 13.78
N ASP A 300 39.65 5.90 14.25
CA ASP A 300 41.10 5.91 14.14
C ASP A 300 41.61 5.61 12.70
N GLY A 301 40.71 5.32 11.74
CA GLY A 301 41.04 4.89 10.37
C GLY A 301 40.53 5.81 9.26
N ALA A 302 40.13 7.04 9.59
CA ALA A 302 39.64 8.00 8.60
C ALA A 302 40.74 8.33 7.57
N LYS A 303 40.38 8.35 6.27
CA LYS A 303 41.32 8.62 5.17
C LYS A 303 41.83 10.06 5.12
N ASN A 304 41.21 10.97 5.86
CA ASN A 304 41.47 12.40 5.82
C ASN A 304 41.88 12.91 7.21
N GLU A 305 43.13 13.31 7.35
CA GLU A 305 43.72 13.83 8.60
C GLU A 305 43.10 15.14 9.09
N ARG A 306 42.28 15.80 8.26
CA ARG A 306 41.53 17.00 8.64
C ARG A 306 40.32 16.71 9.53
N TRP A 307 39.98 15.45 9.79
CA TRP A 307 38.80 15.08 10.57
C TRP A 307 39.13 14.10 11.69
N GLN A 308 38.67 14.42 12.90
CA GLN A 308 38.66 13.52 14.05
C GLN A 308 37.22 13.37 14.50
N VAL A 309 36.68 12.15 14.44
CA VAL A 309 35.28 11.87 14.72
C VAL A 309 35.14 10.80 15.79
N GLY A 310 34.34 11.10 16.81
CA GLY A 310 33.90 10.19 17.86
C GLY A 310 32.39 10.03 17.87
N PHE A 311 31.92 8.86 18.30
CA PHE A 311 30.51 8.49 18.39
C PHE A 311 30.22 7.84 19.74
N SER A 312 29.12 8.21 20.37
CA SER A 312 28.52 7.47 21.47
C SER A 312 27.00 7.42 21.32
N ILE A 313 26.35 6.54 22.08
CA ILE A 313 24.89 6.44 22.11
C ILE A 313 24.36 7.53 23.03
N SER A 314 23.31 8.24 22.60
CA SER A 314 22.57 9.18 23.45
C SER A 314 21.27 8.59 24.01
N GLU A 315 20.72 9.21 25.04
CA GLU A 315 19.44 8.86 25.67
C GLU A 315 18.24 9.54 24.98
N GLY A 316 18.18 9.46 23.64
CA GLY A 316 17.00 9.85 22.87
C GLY A 316 16.93 11.33 22.44
N GLN A 317 17.99 12.10 22.67
CA GLN A 317 18.23 13.38 22.01
C GLN A 317 19.55 13.37 21.25
N PHE A 318 19.56 13.97 20.05
CA PHE A 318 20.80 14.17 19.30
C PHE A 318 21.67 15.19 20.02
N THR A 319 22.92 14.83 20.31
CA THR A 319 23.89 15.72 20.96
C THR A 319 25.19 15.78 20.16
N GLN A 320 25.89 16.90 20.25
CA GLN A 320 27.12 17.10 19.49
C GLN A 320 28.09 18.01 20.25
N VAL A 321 29.39 17.74 20.09
CA VAL A 321 30.50 18.59 20.51
C VAL A 321 31.42 18.75 19.31
N SER A 322 31.41 19.92 18.67
CA SER A 322 32.14 20.12 17.42
C SER A 322 33.01 21.37 17.37
N PHE A 323 34.09 21.25 16.61
CA PHE A 323 35.07 22.30 16.38
C PHE A 323 35.43 22.39 14.90
N VAL A 324 35.44 23.62 14.36
CA VAL A 324 35.88 23.94 13.00
C VAL A 324 37.04 24.91 13.12
N ASN A 325 38.25 24.52 12.72
CA ASN A 325 39.45 25.36 12.83
C ASN A 325 39.64 25.91 14.27
N SER A 326 39.48 25.05 15.28
CA SER A 326 39.53 25.39 16.71
C SER A 326 38.42 26.33 17.23
N ILE A 327 37.50 26.78 16.39
CA ILE A 327 36.27 27.49 16.79
C ILE A 327 35.27 26.49 17.33
N CYS A 328 34.70 26.77 18.51
CA CYS A 328 33.64 25.95 19.10
C CYS A 328 32.31 26.19 18.36
N THR A 329 31.88 25.24 17.53
CA THR A 329 30.57 25.28 16.87
C THR A 329 29.52 24.66 17.78
N SER A 330 29.16 25.39 18.84
CA SER A 330 28.27 24.96 19.92
C SER A 330 26.88 24.51 19.43
N LYS A 331 26.39 25.09 18.34
CA LYS A 331 25.10 24.75 17.68
C LYS A 331 25.25 23.83 16.47
N GLY A 332 26.49 23.44 16.13
CA GLY A 332 26.80 22.50 15.07
C GLY A 332 26.79 23.18 13.69
N GLY A 333 26.12 22.57 12.72
CA GLY A 333 26.03 23.10 11.36
C GLY A 333 26.21 22.05 10.28
N THR A 334 26.60 22.49 9.10
CA THR A 334 26.71 21.67 7.88
C THR A 334 27.72 20.52 8.00
N HIS A 335 28.83 20.69 8.74
CA HIS A 335 29.81 19.64 9.03
C HIS A 335 29.23 18.53 9.91
N VAL A 336 28.53 18.90 10.99
CA VAL A 336 27.87 17.96 11.90
C VAL A 336 26.80 17.17 11.15
N ASN A 337 25.98 17.86 10.34
CA ASN A 337 24.91 17.23 9.57
C ASN A 337 25.45 16.19 8.58
N ASP A 338 26.53 16.49 7.84
CA ASP A 338 27.14 15.53 6.90
C ASP A 338 27.60 14.24 7.63
N VAL A 339 28.30 14.38 8.75
CA VAL A 339 28.75 13.23 9.56
C VAL A 339 27.55 12.44 10.10
N ALA A 340 26.55 13.14 10.67
CA ALA A 340 25.37 12.52 11.25
C ALA A 340 24.53 11.77 10.21
N ASP A 341 24.33 12.35 9.02
CA ASP A 341 23.59 11.69 7.92
C ASP A 341 24.30 10.43 7.44
N LYS A 342 25.62 10.48 7.26
CA LYS A 342 26.42 9.32 6.85
C LYS A 342 26.27 8.17 7.84
N ILE A 343 26.46 8.43 9.13
CA ILE A 343 26.34 7.40 10.18
C ILE A 343 24.90 6.91 10.33
N ALA A 344 23.90 7.81 10.37
CA ALA A 344 22.49 7.43 10.54
C ALA A 344 21.97 6.57 9.37
N ASN A 345 22.40 6.85 8.14
CA ASN A 345 22.01 6.03 6.98
C ASN A 345 22.61 4.61 7.04
N ILE A 346 23.82 4.46 7.58
CA ILE A 346 24.45 3.14 7.80
C ILE A 346 23.66 2.34 8.85
N ILE A 347 23.32 2.97 9.98
CA ILE A 347 22.50 2.37 11.03
C ILE A 347 21.12 1.99 10.47
N LYS A 348 20.49 2.88 9.67
CA LYS A 348 19.18 2.63 9.04
C LYS A 348 19.20 1.36 8.21
N LYS A 349 20.18 1.20 7.32
CA LYS A 349 20.32 0.00 6.48
C LYS A 349 20.38 -1.28 7.34
N LYS A 350 21.10 -1.24 8.47
CA LYS A 350 21.18 -2.39 9.38
C LYS A 350 19.86 -2.65 10.09
N VAL A 351 19.20 -1.61 10.62
CA VAL A 351 17.89 -1.74 11.30
C VAL A 351 16.82 -2.27 10.34
N ASP A 352 16.74 -1.74 9.13
CA ASP A 352 15.81 -2.21 8.09
C ASP A 352 16.06 -3.70 7.76
N SER A 353 17.33 -4.13 7.74
CA SER A 353 17.68 -5.54 7.50
C SER A 353 17.30 -6.47 8.66
N MET A 354 17.22 -5.96 9.89
CA MET A 354 16.81 -6.71 11.10
C MET A 354 15.29 -6.78 11.23
N ARG A 355 14.56 -5.78 10.73
CA ARG A 355 13.10 -5.65 10.84
C ARG A 355 12.36 -6.08 9.57
N LYS A 356 12.77 -7.16 8.90
CA LYS A 356 12.17 -7.61 7.61
C LYS A 356 10.64 -7.81 7.63
N ASN A 357 10.03 -7.92 8.81
CA ASN A 357 8.60 -8.17 8.99
C ASN A 357 7.78 -6.92 9.37
N ASP A 358 8.41 -5.78 9.67
CA ASP A 358 7.70 -4.57 10.11
C ASP A 358 7.79 -3.46 9.05
N LYS A 359 6.63 -3.03 8.52
CA LYS A 359 6.52 -1.98 7.50
C LYS A 359 6.71 -0.56 8.05
N SER A 360 6.96 -0.39 9.35
CA SER A 360 7.21 0.92 9.96
C SER A 360 8.58 1.49 9.52
N ASN A 361 8.53 2.45 8.59
CA ASN A 361 9.73 3.10 8.08
C ASN A 361 10.30 4.06 9.13
N ILE A 362 11.34 3.63 9.85
CA ILE A 362 12.08 4.50 10.78
C ILE A 362 12.82 5.54 9.95
N LYS A 363 12.52 6.82 10.18
CA LYS A 363 13.13 7.94 9.45
C LYS A 363 14.53 8.21 9.98
N THR A 364 15.44 8.65 9.11
CA THR A 364 16.85 8.94 9.47
C THR A 364 16.98 9.91 10.65
N PHE A 365 16.11 10.93 10.75
CA PHE A 365 16.13 11.85 11.89
C PHE A 365 15.83 11.17 13.24
N GLN A 366 15.00 10.12 13.24
CA GLN A 366 14.68 9.36 14.46
C GLN A 366 15.91 8.59 14.94
N ILE A 367 16.72 8.08 14.01
CA ILE A 367 18.00 7.43 14.33
C ILE A 367 18.99 8.45 14.88
N LYS A 368 19.08 9.65 14.25
CA LYS A 368 19.95 10.73 14.74
C LYS A 368 19.70 11.07 16.20
N ASN A 369 18.45 11.04 16.65
CA ASN A 369 18.12 11.32 18.06
C ASN A 369 18.77 10.36 19.07
N HIS A 370 19.31 9.22 18.64
CA HIS A 370 20.03 8.28 19.52
C HIS A 370 21.56 8.38 19.39
N MET A 371 22.07 9.44 18.74
CA MET A 371 23.48 9.64 18.46
C MET A 371 24.05 10.82 19.25
N CYS A 372 25.26 10.66 19.76
CA CYS A 372 26.12 11.73 20.27
C CYS A 372 27.41 11.76 19.42
N LEU A 373 27.77 12.93 18.88
CA LEU A 373 28.93 13.07 18.01
C LEU A 373 29.98 14.03 18.58
N PHE A 374 31.25 13.64 18.50
CA PHE A 374 32.40 14.49 18.80
C PHE A 374 33.17 14.74 17.51
N ILE A 375 33.31 15.99 17.08
CA ILE A 375 33.89 16.32 15.76
C ILE A 375 34.93 17.42 15.91
N ASN A 376 36.18 17.15 15.53
CA ASN A 376 37.18 18.18 15.34
C ASN A 376 37.63 18.17 13.89
N CYS A 377 37.47 19.30 13.18
CA CYS A 377 37.76 19.34 11.76
C CYS A 377 38.45 20.62 11.29
N LEU A 378 39.18 20.50 10.18
CA LEU A 378 39.80 21.60 9.46
C LEU A 378 39.10 21.82 8.12
N ILE A 379 38.44 22.96 8.00
CA ILE A 379 37.63 23.34 6.84
C ILE A 379 38.28 24.54 6.15
N PRO A 380 38.58 24.47 4.84
CA PRO A 380 39.03 25.62 4.06
C PRO A 380 37.96 26.71 3.99
N ASN A 381 38.35 27.95 4.29
CA ASN A 381 37.53 29.14 4.15
C ASN A 381 36.09 28.98 4.73
N PRO A 382 35.95 28.59 6.02
CA PRO A 382 34.65 28.29 6.61
C PRO A 382 33.79 29.55 6.71
N SER A 383 32.47 29.39 6.58
CA SER A 383 31.49 30.46 6.80
C SER A 383 30.54 30.08 7.93
N PHE A 384 30.10 31.10 8.69
CA PHE A 384 29.24 30.96 9.86
C PHE A 384 27.99 31.82 9.74
N ASP A 385 26.97 31.50 10.53
CA ASP A 385 25.68 32.22 10.59
C ASP A 385 25.82 33.65 11.10
N ASN A 386 26.72 33.88 12.05
CA ASN A 386 26.94 35.17 12.69
C ASN A 386 28.41 35.32 13.15
N GLN A 387 28.70 36.42 13.84
CA GLN A 387 30.04 36.70 14.38
C GLN A 387 30.38 35.87 15.63
N THR A 388 29.39 35.31 16.36
CA THR A 388 29.69 34.38 17.47
C THR A 388 30.26 33.06 16.96
N LYS A 389 29.98 32.70 15.70
CA LYS A 389 30.48 31.51 14.99
C LYS A 389 30.02 30.19 15.62
N ASP A 390 28.82 30.20 16.20
CA ASP A 390 28.23 29.03 16.86
C ASP A 390 27.77 27.96 15.85
N THR A 391 27.42 28.36 14.61
CA THR A 391 26.93 27.46 13.56
C THR A 391 27.68 27.62 12.24
N MET A 392 28.23 26.54 11.69
CA MET A 392 28.84 26.57 10.34
C MET A 392 27.76 26.46 9.25
N ASN A 393 27.68 27.45 8.35
CA ASN A 393 26.69 27.51 7.27
C ASN A 393 27.27 27.27 5.86
N LEU A 394 28.56 26.92 5.76
CA LEU A 394 29.21 26.65 4.47
C LEU A 394 28.54 25.44 3.77
N HIS A 395 28.00 25.66 2.58
CA HIS A 395 27.30 24.59 1.85
C HIS A 395 28.20 23.37 1.61
N ARG A 396 27.67 22.16 1.84
CA ARG A 396 28.39 20.86 1.75
C ARG A 396 29.25 20.71 0.49
N SER A 397 28.71 21.11 -0.67
CA SER A 397 29.41 20.98 -1.94
C SER A 397 30.71 21.79 -2.06
N LYS A 398 30.91 22.82 -1.22
CA LYS A 398 32.09 23.69 -1.25
C LYS A 398 33.29 23.10 -0.52
N PHE A 399 33.08 22.36 0.58
CA PHE A 399 34.19 21.77 1.35
C PHE A 399 34.40 20.27 1.08
N ILE A 400 33.42 19.55 0.52
CA ILE A 400 33.56 18.12 0.29
C ILE A 400 34.63 17.78 -0.76
N LYS A 401 34.93 18.69 -1.70
CA LYS A 401 35.97 18.47 -2.71
C LYS A 401 37.38 18.41 -2.11
N THR A 402 37.60 19.11 -1.00
CA THR A 402 38.94 19.33 -0.41
C THR A 402 39.05 18.85 1.04
N SER A 403 37.93 18.52 1.68
CA SER A 403 37.85 18.07 3.07
C SER A 403 36.65 17.15 3.30
N GLU A 404 36.48 16.10 2.48
CA GLU A 404 35.46 15.07 2.76
C GLU A 404 35.87 14.16 3.92
N TYR A 405 34.90 13.87 4.79
CA TYR A 405 34.98 12.79 5.78
C TYR A 405 34.26 11.53 5.28
N THR A 406 34.94 10.40 5.31
CA THR A 406 34.33 9.08 5.06
C THR A 406 34.61 8.17 6.26
N PRO A 407 33.57 7.64 6.94
CA PRO A 407 33.76 6.71 8.05
C PRO A 407 34.55 5.47 7.63
N SER A 408 35.53 5.04 8.44
CA SER A 408 36.26 3.80 8.19
C SER A 408 35.40 2.56 8.46
N GLU A 409 35.70 1.44 7.79
CA GLU A 409 34.99 0.17 8.00
C GLU A 409 35.09 -0.30 9.47
N GLY A 410 36.26 -0.14 10.08
CA GLY A 410 36.48 -0.47 11.49
C GLY A 410 35.60 0.35 12.42
N PHE A 411 35.41 1.64 12.12
CA PHE A 411 34.51 2.51 12.88
C PHE A 411 33.04 2.13 12.71
N ILE A 412 32.61 1.86 11.48
CA ILE A 412 31.25 1.38 11.18
C ILE A 412 30.94 0.09 11.96
N LYS A 413 31.89 -0.86 11.99
CA LYS A 413 31.72 -2.11 12.73
C LYS A 413 31.52 -1.87 14.23
N LYS A 414 32.34 -0.98 14.83
CA LYS A 414 32.19 -0.58 16.24
C LYS A 414 30.80 0.00 16.53
N ILE A 415 30.32 0.93 15.70
CA ILE A 415 28.99 1.56 15.83
C ILE A 415 27.88 0.51 15.75
N LEU A 416 27.89 -0.35 14.73
CA LEU A 416 26.83 -1.35 14.56
C LEU A 416 26.83 -2.39 15.69
N SER A 417 27.97 -2.63 16.35
CA SER A 417 28.09 -3.50 17.52
C SER A 417 27.80 -2.81 18.86
N SER A 418 27.53 -1.51 18.89
CA SER A 418 27.39 -0.76 20.15
C SER A 418 26.04 -0.95 20.85
N GLY A 419 25.11 -1.73 20.28
CA GLY A 419 23.73 -1.89 20.76
C GLY A 419 22.76 -0.80 20.28
N ILE A 420 23.22 0.14 19.44
CA ILE A 420 22.38 1.23 18.91
C ILE A 420 21.19 0.72 18.09
N CYS A 421 21.39 -0.34 17.28
CA CYS A 421 20.32 -0.91 16.45
C CYS A 421 19.18 -1.45 17.33
N ASP A 422 19.50 -2.19 18.38
CA ASP A 422 18.51 -2.76 19.29
C ASP A 422 17.77 -1.65 20.06
N LYS A 423 18.48 -0.59 20.48
CA LYS A 423 17.89 0.57 21.15
C LYS A 423 16.87 1.28 20.26
N VAL A 424 17.22 1.51 18.98
CA VAL A 424 16.32 2.11 17.98
C VAL A 424 15.09 1.23 17.72
N ILE A 425 15.27 -0.10 17.63
CA ILE A 425 14.17 -1.06 17.44
C ILE A 425 13.21 -1.00 18.62
N LYS A 426 13.72 -1.12 19.86
CA LYS A 426 12.91 -1.07 21.08
C LYS A 426 12.15 0.26 21.21
N TRP A 427 12.80 1.38 20.89
CA TRP A 427 12.14 2.68 20.88
C TRP A 427 10.98 2.75 19.88
N ALA A 428 11.18 2.21 18.67
CA ALA A 428 10.15 2.18 17.64
C ALA A 428 8.94 1.33 18.08
N GLU A 429 9.20 0.14 18.62
CA GLU A 429 8.17 -0.76 19.17
C GLU A 429 7.40 -0.11 20.33
N PHE A 430 8.12 0.53 21.25
CA PHE A 430 7.51 1.25 22.38
C PHE A 430 6.62 2.41 21.93
N LYS A 431 7.07 3.21 20.95
CA LYS A 431 6.28 4.32 20.40
C LYS A 431 5.02 3.82 19.68
N GLN A 432 5.12 2.71 18.97
CA GLN A 432 3.96 2.08 18.32
C GLN A 432 2.96 1.56 19.36
N SER A 433 3.45 0.84 20.38
CA SER A 433 2.62 0.35 21.48
C SER A 433 1.88 1.51 22.17
N GLN A 434 2.58 2.61 22.48
CA GLN A 434 1.95 3.82 23.04
C GLN A 434 0.83 4.40 22.15
N GLN A 435 1.00 4.42 20.82
CA GLN A 435 -0.04 4.93 19.91
C GLN A 435 -1.27 4.04 19.90
N MET A 436 -1.07 2.72 19.94
CA MET A 436 -2.17 1.74 20.03
C MET A 436 -2.92 1.85 21.37
N THR A 437 -2.19 1.98 22.49
CA THR A 437 -2.80 2.15 23.82
C THR A 437 -3.52 3.49 23.96
N LYS A 438 -3.07 4.56 23.28
CA LYS A 438 -3.80 5.84 23.25
C LYS A 438 -5.17 5.75 22.56
N ALA A 439 -5.34 4.80 21.65
CA ALA A 439 -6.63 4.52 21.02
C ALA A 439 -7.54 3.63 21.90
N ASP A 440 -7.02 3.06 22.98
CA ASP A 440 -7.81 2.27 23.91
C ASP A 440 -8.51 3.18 24.94
N GLY A 441 -9.73 2.82 25.31
CA GLY A 441 -10.44 3.50 26.41
C GLY A 441 -9.72 3.29 27.75
N THR A 442 -9.65 4.33 28.58
CA THR A 442 -9.00 4.27 29.91
C THR A 442 -9.78 3.37 30.88
N ARG A 443 -11.12 3.38 30.83
CA ARG A 443 -12.02 2.55 31.66
C ARG A 443 -13.09 1.86 30.80
N ILE A 444 -13.65 0.77 31.31
CA ILE A 444 -14.81 0.13 30.71
C ILE A 444 -16.02 1.03 30.96
N GLU A 445 -16.57 1.61 29.89
CA GLU A 445 -17.74 2.45 29.98
C GLU A 445 -19.01 1.60 29.99
N ARG A 446 -19.96 1.94 30.87
CA ARG A 446 -21.27 1.27 30.92
C ARG A 446 -22.12 1.58 29.68
N ARG A 447 -22.00 2.81 29.17
CA ARG A 447 -22.77 3.31 28.03
C ARG A 447 -21.77 3.83 27.00
N ILE A 448 -21.83 3.28 25.80
CA ILE A 448 -20.96 3.64 24.68
C ILE A 448 -21.81 4.18 23.54
N ASN A 449 -21.24 5.09 22.76
CA ASN A 449 -21.91 5.63 21.57
C ASN A 449 -21.28 5.03 20.31
N VAL A 450 -21.77 3.85 19.91
CA VAL A 450 -21.35 3.18 18.68
C VAL A 450 -22.55 3.11 17.72
N PRO A 451 -22.46 3.69 16.50
CA PRO A 451 -23.55 3.65 15.55
C PRO A 451 -23.99 2.22 15.24
N LYS A 452 -25.31 1.99 15.14
CA LYS A 452 -25.94 0.68 14.87
C LYS A 452 -25.72 -0.41 15.93
N LEU A 453 -25.11 -0.12 17.07
CA LEU A 453 -25.10 -1.06 18.20
C LEU A 453 -26.47 -1.07 18.90
N ASP A 454 -27.05 -2.26 19.06
CA ASP A 454 -28.10 -2.50 20.06
C ASP A 454 -27.44 -3.18 21.26
N ASP A 455 -27.07 -2.37 22.24
CA ASP A 455 -26.29 -2.79 23.40
C ASP A 455 -27.14 -3.61 24.39
N ALA A 456 -26.53 -4.58 25.07
CA ALA A 456 -27.25 -5.34 26.11
C ALA A 456 -27.45 -4.46 27.34
N ASN A 457 -28.60 -4.54 28.02
CA ASN A 457 -28.88 -3.63 29.15
C ASN A 457 -27.83 -3.76 30.27
N LEU A 458 -27.30 -4.98 30.47
CA LEU A 458 -26.30 -5.32 31.48
C LEU A 458 -24.84 -5.28 30.98
N ALA A 459 -24.60 -4.96 29.71
CA ALA A 459 -23.23 -4.89 29.19
C ALA A 459 -22.44 -3.77 29.88
N GLY A 460 -21.22 -4.10 30.31
CA GLY A 460 -20.35 -3.19 31.09
C GLY A 460 -20.84 -2.89 32.52
N VAL A 461 -21.92 -3.52 33.00
CA VAL A 461 -22.31 -3.48 34.41
C VAL A 461 -21.39 -4.42 35.20
N LYS A 462 -20.81 -3.91 36.30
CA LYS A 462 -19.84 -4.65 37.12
C LYS A 462 -20.40 -6.01 37.55
N GLY A 463 -19.68 -7.09 37.20
CA GLY A 463 -20.05 -8.47 37.53
C GLY A 463 -21.13 -9.11 36.64
N GLN A 464 -21.76 -8.35 35.74
CA GLN A 464 -22.80 -8.86 34.82
C GLN A 464 -22.29 -9.11 33.40
N GLY A 465 -21.21 -8.42 32.98
CA GLY A 465 -20.65 -8.53 31.63
C GLY A 465 -20.37 -9.97 31.20
N LYS A 466 -19.85 -10.82 32.11
CA LYS A 466 -19.61 -12.26 31.90
C LYS A 466 -20.83 -13.09 31.50
N HIS A 467 -22.04 -12.60 31.78
CA HIS A 467 -23.29 -13.24 31.39
C HIS A 467 -23.89 -12.67 30.10
N CYS A 468 -23.26 -11.63 29.54
CA CYS A 468 -23.71 -10.98 28.32
C CYS A 468 -23.03 -11.59 27.08
N THR A 469 -23.78 -11.76 26.00
CA THR A 469 -23.29 -12.19 24.68
C THR A 469 -23.46 -11.06 23.67
N LEU A 470 -22.38 -10.74 22.95
CA LEU A 470 -22.43 -9.85 21.80
C LEU A 470 -22.61 -10.70 20.54
N ILE A 471 -23.65 -10.41 19.74
CA ILE A 471 -23.89 -11.06 18.46
C ILE A 471 -23.35 -10.16 17.35
N LEU A 472 -22.35 -10.62 16.61
CA LEU A 472 -21.87 -9.97 15.39
C LEU A 472 -22.63 -10.53 14.19
N THR A 473 -23.30 -9.66 13.44
CA THR A 473 -24.12 -10.07 12.30
C THR A 473 -23.56 -9.63 10.96
N GLU A 474 -23.80 -10.41 9.91
CA GLU A 474 -23.50 -10.02 8.54
C GLU A 474 -24.55 -9.02 8.01
N GLY A 475 -24.24 -7.72 8.10
CA GLY A 475 -25.13 -6.66 7.64
C GLY A 475 -26.36 -6.42 8.50
N ASP A 476 -27.18 -5.45 8.06
CA ASP A 476 -28.38 -5.00 8.79
C ASP A 476 -29.55 -6.00 8.69
N SER A 477 -29.59 -6.84 7.65
CA SER A 477 -30.63 -7.86 7.47
C SER A 477 -30.56 -8.94 8.56
N ALA A 478 -29.37 -9.48 8.80
CA ALA A 478 -29.14 -10.45 9.88
C ALA A 478 -29.40 -9.84 11.27
N LYS A 479 -29.04 -8.57 11.46
CA LYS A 479 -29.39 -7.83 12.69
C LYS A 479 -30.89 -7.79 12.95
N ALA A 480 -31.71 -7.54 11.93
CA ALA A 480 -33.16 -7.51 12.07
C ALA A 480 -33.74 -8.85 12.56
N LEU A 481 -33.15 -9.97 12.11
CA LEU A 481 -33.51 -11.30 12.58
C LEU A 481 -33.20 -11.47 14.08
N VAL A 482 -32.01 -11.04 14.51
CA VAL A 482 -31.61 -11.05 15.93
C VAL A 482 -32.57 -10.21 16.77
N LEU A 483 -32.92 -9.00 16.35
CA LEU A 483 -33.88 -8.15 17.08
C LEU A 483 -35.25 -8.83 17.24
N GLY A 484 -35.69 -9.61 16.24
CA GLY A 484 -36.87 -10.47 16.35
C GLY A 484 -36.71 -11.56 17.41
N GLY A 485 -35.55 -12.23 17.45
CA GLY A 485 -35.17 -13.23 18.45
C GLY A 485 -35.03 -12.69 19.87
N LEU A 486 -34.53 -11.46 20.04
CA LEU A 486 -34.42 -10.78 21.34
C LEU A 486 -35.78 -10.55 22.02
N SER A 487 -36.89 -10.59 21.26
CA SER A 487 -38.24 -10.59 21.85
C SER A 487 -38.55 -11.85 22.67
N VAL A 488 -37.76 -12.91 22.53
CA VAL A 488 -37.90 -14.18 23.26
C VAL A 488 -36.91 -14.26 24.43
N VAL A 489 -35.63 -13.99 24.17
CA VAL A 489 -34.54 -14.15 25.16
C VAL A 489 -34.27 -12.91 26.01
N GLY A 490 -34.88 -11.78 25.66
CA GLY A 490 -34.71 -10.49 26.33
C GLY A 490 -33.44 -9.73 25.91
N LYS A 491 -33.43 -8.41 26.18
CA LYS A 491 -32.31 -7.51 25.86
C LYS A 491 -31.26 -7.37 26.97
N ASP A 492 -31.47 -8.02 28.11
CA ASP A 492 -30.61 -7.82 29.28
C ASP A 492 -29.20 -8.37 29.07
N LYS A 493 -29.12 -9.55 28.45
CA LYS A 493 -27.88 -10.31 28.28
C LYS A 493 -27.41 -10.40 26.84
N PHE A 494 -28.17 -9.90 25.87
CA PHE A 494 -27.82 -10.03 24.46
C PHE A 494 -27.76 -8.67 23.80
N GLY A 495 -26.62 -8.37 23.16
CA GLY A 495 -26.45 -7.23 22.29
C GLY A 495 -26.18 -7.67 20.86
N VAL A 496 -26.39 -6.77 19.89
CA VAL A 496 -26.14 -7.07 18.48
C VAL A 496 -25.48 -5.91 17.76
N PHE A 497 -24.49 -6.21 16.92
CA PHE A 497 -23.76 -5.25 16.11
C PHE A 497 -23.56 -5.77 14.67
N PRO A 498 -24.01 -5.04 13.63
CA PRO A 498 -23.88 -5.46 12.25
C PRO A 498 -22.52 -5.05 11.67
N LEU A 499 -21.80 -6.01 11.09
CA LEU A 499 -20.61 -5.75 10.30
C LEU A 499 -21.01 -5.14 8.96
N ARG A 500 -20.26 -4.15 8.47
CA ARG A 500 -20.50 -3.52 7.16
C ARG A 500 -20.16 -4.43 5.96
N GLY A 501 -19.40 -5.50 6.19
CA GLY A 501 -18.94 -6.43 5.17
C GLY A 501 -17.77 -7.28 5.70
N LYS A 502 -16.92 -7.76 4.79
CA LYS A 502 -15.72 -8.54 5.14
C LYS A 502 -14.80 -7.74 6.06
N LEU A 503 -14.48 -8.32 7.22
CA LEU A 503 -13.58 -7.71 8.19
C LEU A 503 -12.15 -7.58 7.61
N LEU A 504 -11.42 -6.53 7.98
CA LEU A 504 -10.04 -6.35 7.53
C LEU A 504 -9.16 -7.49 8.08
N ASN A 505 -8.42 -8.16 7.21
CA ASN A 505 -7.39 -9.11 7.64
C ASN A 505 -6.24 -8.37 8.34
N VAL A 506 -6.17 -8.49 9.66
CA VAL A 506 -5.24 -7.73 10.51
C VAL A 506 -3.79 -8.20 10.46
N ARG A 507 -3.51 -9.44 10.03
CA ARG A 507 -2.13 -9.96 9.93
C ARG A 507 -1.29 -9.23 8.89
N ASP A 508 -1.93 -8.80 7.81
CA ASP A 508 -1.27 -8.19 6.66
C ASP A 508 -1.49 -6.67 6.54
N ALA A 509 -2.28 -6.10 7.45
CA ALA A 509 -2.60 -4.68 7.50
C ALA A 509 -1.53 -3.89 8.23
N SER A 510 -1.25 -2.66 7.77
CA SER A 510 -0.43 -1.74 8.55
C SER A 510 -1.17 -1.28 9.81
N GLN A 511 -0.43 -0.89 10.85
CA GLN A 511 -1.04 -0.31 12.06
C GLN A 511 -1.94 0.88 11.73
N SER A 512 -1.55 1.73 10.77
CA SER A 512 -2.38 2.84 10.30
C SER A 512 -3.71 2.39 9.68
N GLN A 513 -3.72 1.27 8.95
CA GLN A 513 -4.94 0.68 8.40
C GLN A 513 -5.83 0.12 9.51
N ILE A 514 -5.26 -0.52 10.53
CA ILE A 514 -6.00 -1.07 11.68
C ILE A 514 -6.61 0.05 12.53
N ILE A 515 -5.83 1.09 12.85
CA ILE A 515 -6.29 2.26 13.61
C ILE A 515 -7.37 3.02 12.83
N GLY A 516 -7.18 3.19 11.51
CA GLY A 516 -8.15 3.86 10.64
C GLY A 516 -9.40 3.04 10.32
N ASN A 517 -9.43 1.74 10.65
CA ASN A 517 -10.58 0.89 10.38
C ASN A 517 -11.65 1.04 11.47
N ALA A 518 -12.73 1.75 11.14
CA ALA A 518 -13.82 2.02 12.07
C ALA A 518 -14.49 0.75 12.64
N GLU A 519 -14.62 -0.32 11.85
CA GLU A 519 -15.28 -1.57 12.30
C GLU A 519 -14.47 -2.25 13.40
N ILE A 520 -13.14 -2.34 13.23
CA ILE A 520 -12.24 -2.87 14.27
C ILE A 520 -12.32 -2.01 15.54
N GLN A 521 -12.29 -0.68 15.40
CA GLN A 521 -12.40 0.20 16.57
C GLN A 521 -13.75 0.03 17.27
N HIS A 522 -14.85 -0.08 16.54
CA HIS A 522 -16.16 -0.36 17.12
C HIS A 522 -16.18 -1.67 17.90
N ILE A 523 -15.70 -2.78 17.33
CA ILE A 523 -15.65 -4.08 18.02
C ILE A 523 -14.82 -3.98 19.31
N LYS A 524 -13.64 -3.33 19.26
CA LYS A 524 -12.81 -3.09 20.44
C LYS A 524 -13.58 -2.30 21.51
N THR A 525 -14.25 -1.21 21.14
CA THR A 525 -15.02 -0.38 22.07
C THR A 525 -16.20 -1.15 22.66
N ILE A 526 -16.93 -1.92 21.85
CA ILE A 526 -18.11 -2.69 22.30
C ILE A 526 -17.73 -3.75 23.33
N LEU A 527 -16.66 -4.49 23.06
CA LEU A 527 -16.17 -5.56 23.94
C LEU A 527 -15.34 -5.04 25.12
N GLY A 528 -14.77 -3.83 25.02
CA GLY A 528 -13.85 -3.27 26.01
C GLY A 528 -12.42 -3.78 25.87
N LEU A 529 -11.98 -4.06 24.64
CA LEU A 529 -10.66 -4.63 24.35
C LEU A 529 -9.54 -3.58 24.43
N LYS A 530 -8.41 -3.99 25.03
CA LYS A 530 -7.19 -3.19 25.21
C LYS A 530 -6.03 -3.91 24.53
N HIS A 531 -5.25 -3.16 23.76
CA HIS A 531 -4.13 -3.69 23.00
C HIS A 531 -3.01 -4.17 23.92
N GLY A 532 -2.39 -5.31 23.56
CA GLY A 532 -1.30 -5.91 24.33
C GLY A 532 -1.72 -6.49 25.69
N LYS A 533 -3.02 -6.45 26.04
CA LYS A 533 -3.52 -7.03 27.28
C LYS A 533 -3.71 -8.54 27.11
N HIS A 534 -3.15 -9.30 28.05
CA HIS A 534 -3.41 -10.73 28.18
C HIS A 534 -4.64 -10.94 29.07
N TYR A 535 -5.70 -11.49 28.50
CA TYR A 535 -6.97 -11.76 29.16
C TYR A 535 -6.98 -13.19 29.72
N THR A 536 -7.14 -13.34 31.02
CA THR A 536 -7.32 -14.64 31.69
C THR A 536 -8.76 -14.91 32.12
N SER A 537 -9.60 -13.87 32.15
CA SER A 537 -11.02 -13.92 32.46
C SER A 537 -11.78 -12.88 31.63
N VAL A 538 -13.07 -13.14 31.41
CA VAL A 538 -14.02 -12.22 30.76
C VAL A 538 -14.62 -11.19 31.72
N ASP A 539 -14.30 -11.25 33.01
CA ASP A 539 -14.82 -10.30 34.03
C ASP A 539 -14.46 -8.84 33.73
N GLU A 540 -13.38 -8.63 32.98
CA GLU A 540 -12.87 -7.33 32.56
C GLU A 540 -13.38 -6.90 31.18
N LEU A 541 -14.33 -7.63 30.59
CA LEU A 541 -14.96 -7.31 29.32
C LEU A 541 -16.39 -6.81 29.52
N ARG A 542 -16.92 -6.10 28.53
CA ARG A 542 -18.35 -5.73 28.54
C ARG A 542 -19.27 -6.92 28.26
N TYR A 543 -18.74 -7.93 27.57
CA TYR A 543 -19.42 -9.15 27.16
C TYR A 543 -18.56 -10.37 27.47
N GLY A 544 -19.19 -11.42 28.00
CA GLY A 544 -18.58 -12.70 28.34
C GLY A 544 -18.40 -13.63 27.16
N SER A 545 -19.24 -13.47 26.13
CA SER A 545 -19.16 -14.26 24.91
C SER A 545 -19.38 -13.41 23.66
N LEU A 546 -18.75 -13.81 22.57
CA LEU A 546 -18.88 -13.28 21.23
C LEU A 546 -19.52 -14.36 20.34
N MET A 547 -20.72 -14.11 19.84
CA MET A 547 -21.45 -15.01 18.97
C MET A 547 -21.41 -14.48 17.53
N ILE A 548 -20.92 -15.29 16.60
CA ILE A 548 -20.89 -14.95 15.18
C ILE A 548 -22.17 -15.48 14.51
N MET A 549 -22.87 -14.60 13.82
CA MET A 549 -24.11 -14.93 13.11
C MET A 549 -24.05 -14.38 11.68
N THR A 550 -23.54 -15.20 10.77
CA THR A 550 -23.42 -14.88 9.34
C THR A 550 -24.47 -15.63 8.54
N ASP A 551 -24.63 -15.26 7.27
CA ASP A 551 -25.38 -16.10 6.35
C ASP A 551 -24.70 -17.47 6.25
N GLN A 552 -25.50 -18.53 6.06
CA GLN A 552 -25.01 -19.91 5.95
C GLN A 552 -24.58 -20.22 4.51
N ASP A 553 -23.73 -19.34 3.99
CA ASP A 553 -23.10 -19.43 2.70
C ASP A 553 -21.57 -19.36 2.83
N HIS A 554 -20.86 -19.48 1.71
CA HIS A 554 -19.41 -19.46 1.70
C HIS A 554 -18.81 -18.12 2.15
N ASP A 555 -19.42 -16.98 1.80
CA ASP A 555 -18.88 -15.67 2.19
C ASP A 555 -19.07 -15.41 3.71
N GLY A 556 -20.14 -15.94 4.30
CA GLY A 556 -20.34 -16.00 5.74
C GLY A 556 -19.23 -16.79 6.45
N SER A 557 -18.86 -17.97 5.94
CA SER A 557 -17.73 -18.75 6.47
C SER A 557 -16.40 -17.98 6.43
N HIS A 558 -16.17 -17.16 5.40
CA HIS A 558 -15.00 -16.28 5.35
C HIS A 558 -15.04 -15.17 6.40
N ILE A 559 -16.21 -14.56 6.65
CA ILE A 559 -16.39 -13.58 7.72
C ILE A 559 -16.10 -14.21 9.09
N LYS A 560 -16.62 -15.42 9.36
CA LYS A 560 -16.28 -16.18 10.58
C LYS A 560 -14.77 -16.33 10.73
N GLY A 561 -14.09 -16.77 9.67
CA GLY A 561 -12.64 -16.94 9.67
C GLY A 561 -11.87 -15.64 9.89
N LEU A 562 -12.31 -14.53 9.30
CA LEU A 562 -11.69 -13.21 9.50
C LEU A 562 -11.87 -12.69 10.94
N ILE A 563 -13.01 -12.95 11.58
CA ILE A 563 -13.24 -12.62 13.00
C ILE A 563 -12.32 -13.46 13.89
N ILE A 564 -12.25 -14.78 13.64
CA ILE A 564 -11.35 -15.68 14.38
C ILE A 564 -9.90 -15.21 14.24
N ASN A 565 -9.46 -14.92 13.02
CA ASN A 565 -8.14 -14.37 12.72
C ASN A 565 -7.88 -13.03 13.43
N PHE A 566 -8.87 -12.15 13.49
CA PHE A 566 -8.78 -10.89 14.21
C PHE A 566 -8.53 -11.12 15.71
N ILE A 567 -9.31 -11.99 16.35
CA ILE A 567 -9.14 -12.31 17.76
C ILE A 567 -7.78 -12.99 18.00
N ASP A 568 -7.41 -14.00 17.20
CA ASP A 568 -6.14 -14.72 17.36
C ASP A 568 -4.92 -13.79 17.22
N GLN A 569 -4.93 -12.88 16.24
CA GLN A 569 -3.79 -11.99 16.00
C GLN A 569 -3.71 -10.83 17.01
N MET A 570 -4.85 -10.26 17.41
CA MET A 570 -4.86 -9.02 18.21
C MET A 570 -5.07 -9.28 19.71
N PHE A 571 -5.80 -10.34 20.05
CA PHE A 571 -6.22 -10.68 21.41
C PHE A 571 -6.19 -12.22 21.64
N PRO A 572 -5.05 -12.88 21.38
CA PRO A 572 -4.94 -14.34 21.31
C PRO A 572 -5.47 -15.07 22.54
N SER A 573 -5.29 -14.48 23.73
CA SER A 573 -5.68 -15.06 25.01
C SER A 573 -7.21 -15.20 25.16
N LEU A 574 -8.01 -14.50 24.36
CA LEU A 574 -9.47 -14.63 24.40
C LEU A 574 -9.96 -15.96 23.82
N LEU A 575 -9.24 -16.52 22.84
CA LEU A 575 -9.56 -17.85 22.30
C LEU A 575 -9.20 -18.97 23.30
N ASP A 576 -8.34 -18.68 24.28
CA ASP A 576 -7.99 -19.63 25.34
C ASP A 576 -9.07 -19.73 26.44
N ILE A 577 -10.08 -18.85 26.41
CA ILE A 577 -11.17 -18.84 27.40
C ILE A 577 -12.33 -19.71 26.89
N PRO A 578 -12.66 -20.83 27.57
CA PRO A 578 -13.76 -21.69 27.17
C PRO A 578 -15.09 -20.94 27.09
N GLY A 579 -15.84 -21.12 26.00
CA GLY A 579 -17.16 -20.51 25.82
C GLY A 579 -17.15 -19.01 25.46
N PHE A 580 -15.97 -18.42 25.22
CA PHE A 580 -15.89 -17.04 24.73
C PHE A 580 -16.42 -16.93 23.30
N LEU A 581 -15.93 -17.76 22.37
CA LEU A 581 -16.33 -17.71 20.97
C LEU A 581 -17.46 -18.69 20.67
N LEU A 582 -18.57 -18.17 20.13
CA LEU A 582 -19.77 -18.90 19.80
C LEU A 582 -20.13 -18.68 18.32
N GLU A 583 -20.92 -19.59 17.78
CA GLU A 583 -21.53 -19.49 16.46
C GLU A 583 -23.04 -19.70 16.56
N PHE A 584 -23.79 -18.99 15.73
CA PHE A 584 -25.21 -19.21 15.53
C PHE A 584 -25.49 -19.76 14.14
N ILE A 585 -25.94 -21.02 14.07
CA ILE A 585 -26.30 -21.68 12.80
C ILE A 585 -27.80 -21.59 12.52
N THR A 586 -28.18 -21.49 11.24
CA THR A 586 -29.59 -21.56 10.81
C THR A 586 -29.79 -22.67 9.79
N PRO A 587 -30.99 -23.26 9.70
CA PRO A 587 -31.31 -24.19 8.62
C PRO A 587 -31.20 -23.52 7.25
N ILE A 588 -30.64 -24.24 6.28
CA ILE A 588 -30.54 -23.76 4.88
C ILE A 588 -31.71 -24.24 4.03
N ILE A 589 -32.39 -25.34 4.42
CA ILE A 589 -33.56 -25.88 3.71
C ILE A 589 -34.60 -26.31 4.74
N LYS A 590 -35.85 -25.90 4.56
CA LYS A 590 -37.00 -26.47 5.28
C LYS A 590 -37.93 -27.16 4.29
N CYS A 591 -38.21 -28.44 4.51
CA CYS A 591 -39.15 -29.22 3.73
C CYS A 591 -40.50 -29.28 4.43
N LYS A 592 -41.57 -28.79 3.79
CA LYS A 592 -42.94 -28.90 4.28
C LYS A 592 -43.68 -30.01 3.53
N ARG A 593 -44.36 -30.89 4.26
CA ARG A 593 -45.18 -31.94 3.65
C ARG A 593 -46.45 -31.36 3.04
N LYS A 594 -46.79 -31.75 1.81
CA LYS A 594 -48.02 -31.29 1.15
C LYS A 594 -49.25 -31.75 1.95
N GLY A 595 -50.14 -30.81 2.27
CA GLY A 595 -51.40 -31.08 2.98
C GLY A 595 -51.28 -31.42 4.47
N ARG A 596 -50.09 -31.35 5.09
CA ARG A 596 -49.88 -31.54 6.54
C ARG A 596 -49.02 -30.42 7.12
N ASP A 597 -49.12 -30.18 8.42
CA ASP A 597 -48.29 -29.18 9.12
C ASP A 597 -46.99 -29.78 9.69
N GLU A 598 -46.37 -30.66 8.89
CA GLU A 598 -45.12 -31.35 9.23
C GLU A 598 -43.97 -30.67 8.47
N THR A 599 -42.91 -30.28 9.18
CA THR A 599 -41.74 -29.59 8.61
C THR A 599 -40.44 -30.22 9.10
N ILE A 600 -39.51 -30.48 8.18
CA ILE A 600 -38.16 -30.97 8.47
C ILE A 600 -37.15 -29.90 8.06
N SER A 601 -36.17 -29.63 8.91
CA SER A 601 -35.12 -28.63 8.67
C SER A 601 -33.78 -29.32 8.44
N PHE A 602 -33.02 -28.86 7.44
CA PHE A 602 -31.69 -29.33 7.08
C PHE A 602 -30.68 -28.19 7.15
N TYR A 603 -29.46 -28.50 7.60
CA TYR A 603 -28.39 -27.51 7.81
C TYR A 603 -27.30 -27.60 6.74
N THR A 604 -27.25 -28.69 5.97
CA THR A 604 -26.35 -28.83 4.82
C THR A 604 -27.10 -29.33 3.58
N ILE A 605 -26.59 -28.98 2.39
CA ILE A 605 -27.19 -29.41 1.11
C ILE A 605 -27.06 -30.93 0.93
N PRO A 606 -25.90 -31.55 1.23
CA PRO A 606 -25.75 -33.00 1.13
C PRO A 606 -26.75 -33.78 1.99
N GLU A 607 -27.03 -33.33 3.24
CA GLU A 607 -28.04 -33.94 4.11
C GLU A 607 -29.43 -33.95 3.45
N TYR A 608 -29.85 -32.80 2.89
CA TYR A 608 -31.13 -32.68 2.20
C TYR A 608 -31.18 -33.58 0.96
N GLN A 609 -30.13 -33.57 0.13
CA GLN A 609 -30.09 -34.35 -1.11
C GLN A 609 -30.18 -35.85 -0.83
N ALA A 610 -29.39 -36.35 0.13
CA ALA A 610 -29.43 -37.75 0.54
C ALA A 610 -30.83 -38.15 1.06
N TRP A 611 -31.43 -37.29 1.89
CA TRP A 611 -32.78 -37.51 2.40
C TRP A 611 -33.85 -37.47 1.29
N ALA A 612 -33.78 -36.51 0.37
CA ALA A 612 -34.74 -36.33 -0.71
C ALA A 612 -34.71 -37.49 -1.71
N LEU A 613 -33.52 -37.98 -2.07
CA LEU A 613 -33.34 -39.16 -2.92
C LEU A 613 -33.95 -40.42 -2.31
N ALA A 614 -33.84 -40.57 -0.98
CA ALA A 614 -34.39 -41.72 -0.27
C ALA A 614 -35.91 -41.60 -0.02
N HIS A 615 -36.41 -40.42 0.33
CA HIS A 615 -37.74 -40.24 0.94
C HIS A 615 -38.71 -39.32 0.18
N ASN A 616 -38.27 -38.57 -0.84
CA ASN A 616 -39.11 -37.59 -1.56
C ASN A 616 -39.31 -37.90 -3.05
N LYS A 617 -39.22 -39.18 -3.45
CA LYS A 617 -39.36 -39.61 -4.85
C LYS A 617 -40.70 -39.23 -5.49
N ASN A 618 -41.78 -39.20 -4.70
CA ASN A 618 -43.13 -38.84 -5.14
C ASN A 618 -43.43 -37.32 -5.06
N LYS A 619 -42.43 -36.47 -4.76
CA LYS A 619 -42.61 -35.01 -4.59
C LYS A 619 -43.69 -34.63 -3.56
N GLU A 620 -43.82 -35.43 -2.49
CA GLU A 620 -44.75 -35.22 -1.36
C GLU A 620 -44.31 -34.07 -0.43
N TRP A 621 -43.00 -33.78 -0.43
CA TRP A 621 -42.41 -32.69 0.34
C TRP A 621 -41.97 -31.55 -0.57
N THR A 622 -42.26 -30.33 -0.14
CA THR A 622 -41.90 -29.11 -0.85
C THR A 622 -40.72 -28.46 -0.14
N PRO A 623 -39.53 -28.41 -0.75
CA PRO A 623 -38.38 -27.73 -0.16
C PRO A 623 -38.53 -26.21 -0.29
N LYS A 624 -38.12 -25.49 0.76
CA LYS A 624 -37.92 -24.05 0.76
C LYS A 624 -36.47 -23.79 1.13
N TYR A 625 -35.74 -23.13 0.23
CA TYR A 625 -34.34 -22.76 0.42
C TYR A 625 -34.25 -21.41 1.16
N PHE A 626 -33.35 -21.32 2.13
CA PHE A 626 -33.08 -20.14 2.95
C PHE A 626 -31.66 -19.65 2.63
N LYS A 627 -31.57 -18.75 1.65
CA LYS A 627 -30.29 -18.28 1.06
C LYS A 627 -29.46 -17.39 1.98
N GLY A 628 -30.13 -16.70 2.92
CA GLY A 628 -29.52 -15.82 3.90
C GLY A 628 -30.47 -15.54 5.05
N LEU A 629 -29.96 -15.00 6.14
CA LEU A 629 -30.70 -14.75 7.38
C LEU A 629 -31.90 -13.81 7.16
N GLY A 630 -31.83 -12.94 6.15
CA GLY A 630 -32.95 -12.07 5.74
C GLY A 630 -34.16 -12.81 5.12
N THR A 631 -34.01 -14.09 4.77
CA THR A 631 -35.10 -14.92 4.20
C THR A 631 -36.00 -15.51 5.29
N SER A 632 -35.49 -15.62 6.52
CA SER A 632 -36.25 -16.07 7.68
C SER A 632 -37.18 -14.97 8.18
N ASP A 633 -38.41 -15.35 8.52
CA ASP A 633 -39.39 -14.39 9.05
C ASP A 633 -39.25 -14.21 10.58
N ARG A 634 -40.11 -13.37 11.16
CA ARG A 634 -40.10 -13.14 12.62
C ARG A 634 -40.52 -14.37 13.42
N LYS A 635 -41.30 -15.30 12.84
CA LYS A 635 -41.69 -16.55 13.52
C LYS A 635 -40.49 -17.50 13.56
N ASP A 636 -39.78 -17.64 12.44
CA ASP A 636 -38.52 -18.37 12.35
C ASP A 636 -37.52 -17.84 13.39
N ALA A 637 -37.32 -16.52 13.46
CA ALA A 637 -36.43 -15.89 14.44
C ALA A 637 -36.79 -16.27 15.89
N ARG A 638 -38.08 -16.20 16.23
CA ARG A 638 -38.56 -16.55 17.59
C ARG A 638 -38.37 -18.03 17.88
N GLU A 639 -38.62 -18.90 16.91
CA GLU A 639 -38.41 -20.34 17.04
C GLU A 639 -36.93 -20.66 17.25
N TYR A 640 -36.04 -20.04 16.47
CA TYR A 640 -34.61 -20.24 16.60
C TYR A 640 -34.11 -19.82 17.99
N PHE A 641 -34.48 -18.63 18.46
CA PHE A 641 -34.07 -18.15 19.78
C PHE A 641 -34.76 -18.88 20.94
N LYS A 642 -35.95 -19.47 20.72
CA LYS A 642 -36.58 -20.38 21.70
C LYS A 642 -35.80 -21.68 21.83
N ASN A 643 -35.24 -22.18 20.73
CA ASN A 643 -34.41 -23.39 20.66
C ASN A 643 -32.91 -23.03 20.56
N LEU A 644 -32.46 -22.02 21.31
CA LEU A 644 -31.11 -21.46 21.15
C LEU A 644 -30.00 -22.50 21.28
N ASP A 645 -30.14 -23.51 22.15
CA ASP A 645 -29.12 -24.56 22.32
C ASP A 645 -28.95 -25.48 21.10
N LEU A 646 -29.92 -25.53 20.19
CA LEU A 646 -29.79 -26.24 18.91
C LEU A 646 -28.90 -25.46 17.94
N HIS A 647 -29.08 -24.14 17.90
CA HIS A 647 -28.44 -23.24 16.93
C HIS A 647 -27.12 -22.63 17.42
N LYS A 648 -26.94 -22.54 18.73
CA LYS A 648 -25.70 -22.05 19.35
C LYS A 648 -24.68 -23.17 19.41
N LYS A 649 -23.54 -22.97 18.74
CA LYS A 649 -22.36 -23.83 18.80
C LYS A 649 -21.23 -23.12 19.51
N THR A 650 -20.39 -23.86 20.22
CA THR A 650 -19.24 -23.31 20.95
C THR A 650 -17.95 -23.73 20.26
N PHE A 651 -17.02 -22.80 20.03
CA PHE A 651 -15.69 -23.18 19.59
C PHE A 651 -14.87 -23.74 20.76
N CYS A 652 -14.16 -24.86 20.53
CA CYS A 652 -13.21 -25.40 21.49
C CYS A 652 -12.04 -24.43 21.70
N VAL A 653 -11.38 -24.53 22.85
CA VAL A 653 -10.08 -23.88 23.07
C VAL A 653 -9.07 -24.47 22.06
N PRO A 654 -8.29 -23.65 21.35
CA PRO A 654 -7.34 -24.15 20.36
C PRO A 654 -6.31 -25.13 20.95
N GLU A 655 -6.17 -26.30 20.33
CA GLU A 655 -5.11 -27.27 20.64
C GLU A 655 -3.78 -26.87 19.95
N ALA A 656 -2.66 -27.48 20.35
CA ALA A 656 -1.36 -27.24 19.72
C ALA A 656 -1.42 -27.58 18.22
N GLY A 657 -0.97 -26.67 17.35
CA GLY A 657 -1.05 -26.83 15.89
C GLY A 657 -2.25 -26.15 15.22
N GLU A 658 -3.32 -25.83 15.97
CA GLU A 658 -4.53 -25.24 15.35
C GLU A 658 -4.38 -23.75 15.03
N ARG A 659 -3.55 -23.01 15.79
CA ARG A 659 -3.27 -21.59 15.49
C ARG A 659 -2.42 -21.44 14.23
N GLU A 660 -1.56 -22.42 13.95
CA GLU A 660 -0.78 -22.50 12.71
C GLU A 660 -1.70 -22.65 11.49
N LEU A 661 -2.86 -23.30 11.64
CA LEU A 661 -3.88 -23.36 10.58
C LEU A 661 -4.51 -21.98 10.31
N ILE A 662 -4.76 -21.17 11.35
CA ILE A 662 -5.22 -19.78 11.18
C ILE A 662 -4.15 -18.97 10.44
N ASP A 663 -2.88 -19.09 10.86
CA ASP A 663 -1.78 -18.39 10.19
C ASP A 663 -1.67 -18.82 8.72
N MET A 664 -1.72 -20.12 8.42
CA MET A 664 -1.74 -20.64 7.06
C MET A 664 -2.89 -20.04 6.24
N ALA A 665 -4.10 -20.01 6.79
CA ALA A 665 -5.27 -19.49 6.07
C ALA A 665 -5.18 -17.98 5.79
N PHE A 666 -4.69 -17.16 6.72
CA PHE A 666 -4.81 -15.69 6.63
C PHE A 666 -3.50 -14.93 6.38
N ASN A 667 -2.32 -15.56 6.46
CA ASN A 667 -1.05 -14.88 6.23
C ASN A 667 -0.69 -14.86 4.73
N LYS A 668 -0.55 -13.68 4.11
CA LYS A 668 -0.20 -13.57 2.67
C LYS A 668 1.09 -14.31 2.28
N LYS A 669 2.03 -14.50 3.21
CA LYS A 669 3.30 -15.21 2.94
C LYS A 669 3.13 -16.72 2.80
N LYS A 670 2.05 -17.29 3.34
CA LYS A 670 1.75 -18.73 3.38
C LYS A 670 1.04 -19.24 2.11
N THR A 671 1.33 -18.64 0.97
CA THR A 671 0.63 -18.96 -0.28
C THR A 671 0.95 -20.38 -0.78
N ALA A 672 2.18 -20.86 -0.64
CA ALA A 672 2.54 -22.23 -1.00
C ALA A 672 1.79 -23.27 -0.14
N GLU A 673 1.81 -23.08 1.18
CA GLU A 673 1.09 -23.94 2.13
C GLU A 673 -0.43 -23.94 1.87
N ARG A 674 -1.04 -22.78 1.54
CA ARG A 674 -2.45 -22.72 1.12
C ARG A 674 -2.73 -23.52 -0.16
N LYS A 675 -1.83 -23.51 -1.13
CA LYS A 675 -2.02 -24.28 -2.37
C LYS A 675 -1.99 -25.78 -2.09
N GLU A 676 -1.07 -26.24 -1.24
CA GLU A 676 -0.98 -27.63 -0.80
C GLU A 676 -2.22 -28.04 -0.01
N TRP A 677 -2.69 -27.17 0.89
CA TRP A 677 -3.93 -27.36 1.64
C TRP A 677 -5.15 -27.51 0.71
N LEU A 678 -5.31 -26.62 -0.27
CA LEU A 678 -6.41 -26.69 -1.23
C LEU A 678 -6.30 -27.87 -2.20
N ALA A 679 -5.09 -28.41 -2.41
CA ALA A 679 -4.91 -29.62 -3.21
C ALA A 679 -5.47 -30.88 -2.52
N GLN A 680 -5.72 -30.83 -1.21
CA GLN A 680 -6.35 -31.91 -0.44
C GLN A 680 -7.89 -31.85 -0.50
N TYR A 681 -8.47 -30.88 -1.20
CA TYR A 681 -9.92 -30.77 -1.34
C TYR A 681 -10.50 -31.95 -2.11
N GLU A 682 -11.48 -32.62 -1.51
CA GLU A 682 -12.28 -33.66 -2.14
C GLU A 682 -13.75 -33.22 -2.22
N PRO A 683 -14.43 -33.40 -3.37
CA PRO A 683 -15.86 -33.16 -3.47
C PRO A 683 -16.65 -33.97 -2.43
N GLY A 684 -17.57 -33.31 -1.72
CA GLY A 684 -18.38 -33.93 -0.68
C GLY A 684 -17.96 -33.62 0.75
N ILE A 685 -16.88 -32.87 0.97
CA ILE A 685 -16.55 -32.30 2.29
C ILE A 685 -17.67 -31.35 2.75
N PHE A 686 -18.13 -31.54 3.99
CA PHE A 686 -19.07 -30.64 4.67
C PHE A 686 -18.75 -30.58 6.17
N MET A 687 -19.19 -29.51 6.82
CA MET A 687 -19.11 -29.34 8.27
C MET A 687 -20.33 -30.00 8.93
N ASP A 688 -20.09 -30.94 9.86
CA ASP A 688 -21.18 -31.53 10.65
C ASP A 688 -21.66 -30.53 11.70
N ASN A 689 -22.86 -29.99 11.47
CA ASN A 689 -23.51 -29.01 12.34
C ASN A 689 -24.35 -29.65 13.46
N SER A 690 -24.37 -30.97 13.58
CA SER A 690 -25.08 -31.68 14.67
C SER A 690 -24.33 -31.61 16.00
N VAL A 691 -23.00 -31.44 15.96
CA VAL A 691 -22.14 -31.35 17.16
C VAL A 691 -22.46 -30.11 17.99
N LYS A 692 -22.18 -30.15 19.30
CA LYS A 692 -22.33 -28.97 20.18
C LYS A 692 -21.08 -28.08 20.21
N GLU A 693 -19.92 -28.68 19.97
CA GLU A 693 -18.62 -28.03 20.03
C GLU A 693 -17.90 -28.16 18.69
N ILE A 694 -17.29 -27.06 18.23
CA ILE A 694 -16.59 -26.96 16.95
C ILE A 694 -15.10 -26.82 17.23
N ARG A 695 -14.30 -27.76 16.72
CA ARG A 695 -12.84 -27.64 16.68
C ARG A 695 -12.44 -26.65 15.60
N LEU A 696 -11.41 -25.85 15.89
CA LEU A 696 -10.90 -24.84 14.97
C LEU A 696 -10.34 -25.49 13.69
N SER A 697 -9.66 -26.64 13.83
CA SER A 697 -9.21 -27.48 12.72
C SER A 697 -10.36 -27.93 11.80
N ASN A 698 -11.49 -28.36 12.37
CA ASN A 698 -12.68 -28.74 11.57
C ASN A 698 -13.24 -27.54 10.83
N PHE A 699 -13.41 -26.40 11.50
CA PHE A 699 -13.87 -25.17 10.84
C PHE A 699 -12.96 -24.77 9.67
N ILE A 700 -11.64 -24.76 9.87
CA ILE A 700 -10.69 -24.39 8.81
C ILE A 700 -10.77 -25.39 7.65
N ASN A 701 -10.61 -26.69 7.95
CA ASN A 701 -10.46 -27.71 6.91
C ASN A 701 -11.78 -28.17 6.27
N GLN A 702 -12.93 -27.92 6.88
CA GLN A 702 -14.23 -28.40 6.36
C GLN A 702 -15.17 -27.27 5.95
N GLU A 703 -15.00 -26.04 6.46
CA GLU A 703 -15.88 -24.92 6.15
C GLU A 703 -15.13 -23.78 5.42
N LEU A 704 -14.01 -23.29 5.98
CA LEU A 704 -13.21 -22.23 5.34
C LEU A 704 -12.55 -22.71 4.05
N MET A 705 -12.22 -24.01 3.95
CA MET A 705 -11.75 -24.64 2.71
C MET A 705 -12.81 -24.56 1.59
N LEU A 706 -14.09 -24.80 1.92
CA LEU A 706 -15.18 -24.69 0.95
C LEU A 706 -15.31 -23.27 0.43
N PHE A 707 -15.21 -22.26 1.31
CA PHE A 707 -15.12 -20.87 0.88
C PHE A 707 -13.95 -20.64 -0.07
N SER A 708 -12.76 -21.13 0.30
CA SER A 708 -11.54 -20.91 -0.48
C SER A 708 -11.63 -21.53 -1.87
N MET A 709 -12.24 -22.72 -1.98
CA MET A 709 -12.54 -23.36 -3.26
C MET A 709 -13.63 -22.62 -4.05
N ALA A 710 -14.71 -22.19 -3.41
CA ALA A 710 -15.74 -21.38 -4.04
C ALA A 710 -15.19 -20.05 -4.57
N ASP A 711 -14.25 -19.43 -3.84
CA ASP A 711 -13.56 -18.20 -4.26
C ASP A 711 -12.66 -18.43 -5.47
N ASN A 712 -11.96 -19.57 -5.53
CA ASN A 712 -11.23 -19.98 -6.72
C ASN A 712 -12.17 -20.23 -7.90
N ILE A 713 -13.26 -20.98 -7.71
CA ILE A 713 -14.26 -21.31 -8.73
C ILE A 713 -14.86 -20.04 -9.36
N ARG A 714 -15.21 -19.03 -8.55
CA ARG A 714 -15.78 -17.77 -9.07
C ARG A 714 -14.76 -16.83 -9.70
N SER A 715 -13.47 -17.02 -9.40
CA SER A 715 -12.40 -16.07 -9.79
C SER A 715 -11.53 -16.56 -10.94
N ILE A 716 -11.32 -17.87 -11.06
CA ILE A 716 -10.44 -18.51 -12.05
C ILE A 716 -11.31 -19.16 -13.13
N PRO A 717 -11.02 -18.97 -14.43
CA PRO A 717 -11.84 -19.52 -15.50
C PRO A 717 -11.63 -21.03 -15.68
N SER A 718 -12.56 -21.69 -16.37
CA SER A 718 -12.31 -23.01 -16.95
C SER A 718 -11.41 -22.91 -18.18
N MET A 719 -10.53 -23.89 -18.36
CA MET A 719 -9.71 -24.06 -19.57
C MET A 719 -10.59 -24.28 -20.80
N VAL A 720 -11.75 -24.92 -20.62
CA VAL A 720 -12.62 -25.35 -21.72
C VAL A 720 -13.32 -24.19 -22.41
N ASP A 721 -14.08 -23.38 -21.66
CA ASP A 721 -14.83 -22.25 -22.23
C ASP A 721 -14.22 -20.87 -21.94
N GLY A 722 -13.18 -20.80 -21.10
CA GLY A 722 -12.61 -19.53 -20.65
C GLY A 722 -13.51 -18.72 -19.73
N PHE A 723 -14.62 -19.29 -19.24
CA PHE A 723 -15.55 -18.58 -18.38
C PHE A 723 -15.33 -18.84 -16.91
N LYS A 724 -15.58 -17.78 -16.14
CA LYS A 724 -16.00 -17.85 -14.75
C LYS A 724 -17.50 -18.14 -14.70
N PRO A 725 -18.03 -18.76 -13.62
CA PRO A 725 -19.45 -19.09 -13.48
C PRO A 725 -20.40 -17.93 -13.80
N GLY A 726 -20.10 -16.70 -13.35
CA GLY A 726 -20.92 -15.53 -13.65
C GLY A 726 -21.06 -15.25 -15.16
N GLN A 727 -19.99 -15.38 -15.93
CA GLN A 727 -20.03 -15.20 -17.39
C GLN A 727 -20.84 -16.31 -18.07
N ARG A 728 -20.70 -17.54 -17.57
CA ARG A 728 -21.43 -18.70 -18.05
C ARG A 728 -22.94 -18.58 -17.81
N LYS A 729 -23.32 -18.14 -16.60
CA LYS A 729 -24.71 -17.84 -16.22
C LYS A 729 -25.29 -16.72 -17.09
N VAL A 730 -24.51 -15.67 -17.38
CA VAL A 730 -24.93 -14.61 -18.30
C VAL A 730 -25.17 -15.14 -19.71
N LEU A 731 -24.26 -15.95 -20.27
CA LEU A 731 -24.45 -16.53 -21.60
C LEU A 731 -25.70 -17.44 -21.64
N PHE A 732 -25.83 -18.35 -20.66
CA PHE A 732 -26.98 -19.26 -20.57
C PHE A 732 -28.31 -18.50 -20.40
N GLY A 733 -28.37 -17.54 -19.48
CA GLY A 733 -29.57 -16.73 -19.26
C GLY A 733 -29.93 -15.88 -20.48
N THR A 734 -28.94 -15.35 -21.21
CA THR A 734 -29.18 -14.63 -22.47
C THR A 734 -29.74 -15.55 -23.56
N ILE A 735 -29.22 -16.79 -23.66
CA ILE A 735 -29.72 -17.82 -24.59
C ILE A 735 -31.15 -18.24 -24.27
N LYS A 736 -31.48 -18.39 -22.98
CA LYS A 736 -32.78 -18.90 -22.50
C LYS A 736 -33.83 -17.81 -22.34
N SER A 737 -33.43 -16.54 -22.32
CA SER A 737 -34.36 -15.40 -22.19
C SER A 737 -35.41 -15.40 -23.31
N ARG A 738 -36.67 -15.10 -22.92
CA ARG A 738 -37.81 -15.03 -23.85
C ARG A 738 -37.65 -13.95 -24.92
N LYS A 739 -36.87 -12.90 -24.64
CA LYS A 739 -36.60 -11.80 -25.56
C LYS A 739 -35.26 -12.01 -26.26
N ARG A 740 -35.31 -12.40 -27.53
CA ARG A 740 -34.13 -12.59 -28.40
C ARG A 740 -33.53 -11.29 -28.95
N GLY A 741 -34.25 -10.17 -28.79
CA GLY A 741 -33.81 -8.84 -29.22
C GLY A 741 -32.98 -8.09 -28.18
N GLU A 742 -32.70 -6.83 -28.47
CA GLU A 742 -32.00 -5.92 -27.56
C GLU A 742 -32.83 -5.61 -26.31
N MET A 743 -32.18 -5.64 -25.13
CA MET A 743 -32.80 -5.31 -23.85
C MET A 743 -31.85 -4.60 -22.91
N LYS A 744 -32.40 -3.88 -21.92
CA LYS A 744 -31.61 -3.16 -20.92
C LYS A 744 -30.76 -4.13 -20.10
N VAL A 745 -29.52 -3.76 -19.79
CA VAL A 745 -28.62 -4.60 -18.98
C VAL A 745 -29.24 -4.93 -17.62
N ALA A 746 -29.93 -3.98 -16.98
CA ALA A 746 -30.64 -4.24 -15.72
C ALA A 746 -31.72 -5.33 -15.85
N GLN A 747 -32.48 -5.33 -16.96
CA GLN A 747 -33.52 -6.34 -17.21
C GLN A 747 -32.90 -7.71 -17.53
N LEU A 748 -31.82 -7.73 -18.31
CA LEU A 748 -31.09 -8.96 -18.61
C LEU A 748 -30.49 -9.56 -17.33
N ALA A 749 -29.92 -8.73 -16.46
CA ALA A 749 -29.34 -9.19 -15.19
C ALA A 749 -30.38 -9.83 -14.26
N SER A 750 -31.59 -9.26 -14.16
CA SER A 750 -32.68 -9.86 -13.40
C SER A 750 -33.15 -11.18 -14.02
N ALA A 751 -33.28 -11.24 -15.35
CA ALA A 751 -33.65 -12.48 -16.05
C ALA A 751 -32.59 -13.58 -15.90
N VAL A 752 -31.30 -13.23 -16.02
CA VAL A 752 -30.18 -14.15 -15.77
C VAL A 752 -30.24 -14.65 -14.33
N SER A 753 -30.43 -13.77 -13.35
CA SER A 753 -30.51 -14.17 -11.93
C SER A 753 -31.67 -15.12 -11.67
N GLU A 754 -32.83 -14.89 -12.28
CA GLU A 754 -34.01 -15.75 -12.16
C GLU A 754 -33.79 -17.13 -12.79
N ILE A 755 -33.31 -17.16 -14.04
CA ILE A 755 -33.12 -18.38 -14.85
C ILE A 755 -32.00 -19.25 -14.27
N THR A 756 -30.91 -18.64 -13.79
CA THR A 756 -29.70 -19.34 -13.33
C THR A 756 -29.63 -19.49 -11.82
N ARG A 757 -30.70 -19.13 -11.11
CA ARG A 757 -30.79 -19.12 -9.64
C ARG A 757 -29.67 -18.35 -8.94
N TYR A 758 -29.07 -17.37 -9.60
CA TYR A 758 -27.91 -16.63 -9.10
C TYR A 758 -28.16 -16.03 -7.71
N HIS A 759 -27.33 -16.44 -6.75
CA HIS A 759 -27.53 -16.13 -5.34
C HIS A 759 -26.84 -14.82 -4.88
N HIS A 760 -25.97 -14.24 -5.71
CA HIS A 760 -25.29 -12.98 -5.38
C HIS A 760 -26.05 -11.77 -5.92
N GLY A 761 -25.69 -10.57 -5.46
CA GLY A 761 -26.37 -9.33 -5.87
C GLY A 761 -26.33 -9.09 -7.38
N GLU A 762 -27.45 -8.61 -7.94
CA GLU A 762 -27.61 -8.34 -9.38
C GLU A 762 -26.55 -7.37 -9.95
N GLN A 763 -26.00 -6.49 -9.12
CA GLN A 763 -24.91 -5.57 -9.53
C GLN A 763 -23.70 -6.33 -10.08
N SER A 764 -23.39 -7.50 -9.53
CA SER A 764 -22.30 -8.36 -10.00
C SER A 764 -22.59 -8.92 -11.40
N VAL A 765 -23.84 -9.34 -11.65
CA VAL A 765 -24.30 -9.81 -12.96
C VAL A 765 -24.29 -8.67 -13.97
N GLN A 766 -24.76 -7.48 -13.59
CA GLN A 766 -24.72 -6.28 -14.43
C GLN A 766 -23.30 -5.92 -14.85
N ALA A 767 -22.35 -5.91 -13.90
CA ALA A 767 -20.94 -5.68 -14.20
C ALA A 767 -20.34 -6.77 -15.12
N THR A 768 -20.73 -8.03 -14.92
CA THR A 768 -20.32 -9.14 -15.79
C THR A 768 -20.84 -8.97 -17.22
N ILE A 769 -22.12 -8.60 -17.39
CA ILE A 769 -22.72 -8.31 -18.69
C ILE A 769 -21.99 -7.16 -19.38
N VAL A 770 -21.72 -6.07 -18.66
CA VAL A 770 -20.98 -4.92 -19.20
C VAL A 770 -19.60 -5.35 -19.67
N GLY A 771 -18.84 -6.08 -18.84
CA GLY A 771 -17.51 -6.57 -19.19
C GLY A 771 -17.51 -7.50 -20.41
N MET A 772 -18.53 -8.37 -20.57
CA MET A 772 -18.66 -9.25 -21.74
C MET A 772 -19.06 -8.52 -23.03
N ALA A 773 -19.59 -7.30 -22.92
CA ALA A 773 -20.03 -6.49 -24.05
C ALA A 773 -18.99 -5.47 -24.52
N GLN A 774 -18.06 -5.05 -23.65
CA GLN A 774 -17.03 -4.05 -23.95
C GLN A 774 -16.18 -4.41 -25.18
N ASP A 775 -15.89 -3.41 -26.01
CA ASP A 775 -15.25 -3.53 -27.33
C ASP A 775 -14.07 -2.56 -27.55
N PHE A 776 -13.69 -1.77 -26.55
CA PHE A 776 -12.54 -0.86 -26.64
C PHE A 776 -11.19 -1.61 -26.56
N VAL A 777 -10.12 -1.01 -27.09
CA VAL A 777 -8.76 -1.61 -27.11
C VAL A 777 -8.30 -1.99 -25.70
N GLY A 778 -7.90 -3.26 -25.52
CA GLY A 778 -7.45 -3.82 -24.24
C GLY A 778 -8.54 -4.49 -23.39
N SER A 779 -9.79 -4.51 -23.88
CA SER A 779 -10.91 -5.30 -23.32
C SER A 779 -10.99 -6.71 -23.93
N ASN A 780 -12.03 -7.02 -24.71
CA ASN A 780 -12.26 -8.33 -25.33
C ASN A 780 -11.78 -8.34 -26.79
N ASN A 781 -11.09 -9.41 -27.21
CA ASN A 781 -10.83 -9.61 -28.64
C ASN A 781 -12.12 -9.99 -29.39
N ILE A 782 -13.03 -10.69 -28.71
CA ILE A 782 -14.38 -11.01 -29.19
C ILE A 782 -15.38 -10.78 -28.06
N ASN A 783 -16.15 -9.71 -28.16
CA ASN A 783 -17.27 -9.44 -27.26
C ASN A 783 -18.46 -10.34 -27.63
N LEU A 784 -18.92 -11.14 -26.67
CA LEU A 784 -20.01 -12.10 -26.87
C LEU A 784 -21.39 -11.46 -26.75
N LEU A 785 -21.42 -10.23 -26.25
CA LEU A 785 -22.60 -9.39 -26.13
C LEU A 785 -22.36 -8.09 -26.91
N VAL A 786 -23.41 -7.54 -27.49
CA VAL A 786 -23.33 -6.28 -28.26
C VAL A 786 -23.38 -5.08 -27.30
N PRO A 787 -22.44 -4.13 -27.36
CA PRO A 787 -22.48 -2.93 -26.54
C PRO A 787 -23.41 -1.87 -27.14
N SER A 788 -24.72 -2.00 -26.93
CA SER A 788 -25.70 -1.00 -27.41
C SER A 788 -25.85 0.17 -26.42
N GLY A 789 -24.96 1.16 -26.55
CA GLY A 789 -24.91 2.36 -25.71
C GLY A 789 -23.49 2.61 -25.17
N GLN A 790 -23.37 3.40 -24.11
CA GLN A 790 -22.07 3.71 -23.51
C GLN A 790 -21.61 2.61 -22.52
N PHE A 791 -20.92 1.59 -23.02
CA PHE A 791 -20.39 0.45 -22.22
C PHE A 791 -19.01 0.74 -21.59
N GLY A 792 -18.59 2.00 -21.62
CA GLY A 792 -17.32 2.47 -21.13
C GLY A 792 -16.30 2.53 -22.25
N THR A 793 -15.24 3.31 -22.02
CA THR A 793 -14.25 3.61 -23.05
C THR A 793 -12.85 3.23 -22.57
N ARG A 794 -11.89 3.30 -23.49
CA ARG A 794 -10.48 3.17 -23.16
C ARG A 794 -10.00 4.26 -22.18
N HIS A 795 -10.70 5.39 -22.09
CA HIS A 795 -10.29 6.53 -21.27
C HIS A 795 -10.16 6.17 -19.78
N GLN A 796 -11.04 5.32 -19.27
CA GLN A 796 -11.03 4.84 -17.88
C GLN A 796 -11.02 3.30 -17.75
N GLY A 797 -10.69 2.59 -18.84
CA GLY A 797 -10.71 1.13 -18.86
C GLY A 797 -12.10 0.56 -18.57
N GLY A 798 -13.16 1.18 -19.10
CA GLY A 798 -14.55 0.73 -18.94
C GLY A 798 -15.26 1.19 -17.67
N LYS A 799 -14.58 1.86 -16.73
CA LYS A 799 -15.20 2.37 -15.49
C LYS A 799 -16.20 3.51 -15.70
N ASP A 800 -16.13 4.14 -16.85
CA ASP A 800 -17.01 5.20 -17.34
C ASP A 800 -18.27 4.66 -18.06
N ALA A 801 -18.51 3.34 -18.00
CA ALA A 801 -19.75 2.75 -18.46
C ALA A 801 -20.97 3.40 -17.80
N ALA A 802 -22.00 3.68 -18.58
CA ALA A 802 -23.25 4.19 -18.07
C ALA A 802 -23.98 3.12 -17.22
N SER A 803 -24.81 3.58 -16.29
CA SER A 803 -25.58 2.68 -15.42
C SER A 803 -26.41 1.68 -16.24
N ALA A 804 -26.51 0.44 -15.75
CA ALA A 804 -27.23 -0.68 -16.37
C ALA A 804 -28.70 -0.39 -16.75
N ARG A 805 -29.30 0.66 -16.18
CA ARG A 805 -30.65 1.15 -16.50
C ARG A 805 -30.76 1.90 -17.85
N TYR A 806 -29.63 2.35 -18.39
CA TYR A 806 -29.56 3.16 -19.61
C TYR A 806 -29.05 2.39 -20.82
N ILE A 807 -28.10 1.47 -20.61
CA ILE A 807 -27.45 0.71 -21.67
C ILE A 807 -28.22 -0.58 -21.97
N ASN A 808 -28.19 -0.99 -23.24
CA ASN A 808 -28.84 -2.20 -23.71
C ASN A 808 -27.82 -3.17 -24.30
N THR A 809 -28.19 -4.45 -24.37
CA THR A 809 -27.35 -5.46 -24.99
C THR A 809 -28.21 -6.59 -25.56
N LYS A 810 -27.56 -7.45 -26.36
CA LYS A 810 -28.08 -8.69 -26.91
C LYS A 810 -26.93 -9.64 -27.19
N LEU A 811 -27.25 -10.91 -27.44
CA LEU A 811 -26.26 -11.88 -27.89
C LEU A 811 -25.65 -11.45 -29.22
N SER A 812 -24.32 -11.43 -29.32
CA SER A 812 -23.62 -11.18 -30.58
C SER A 812 -23.85 -12.34 -31.56
N LYS A 813 -23.84 -12.05 -32.86
CA LYS A 813 -24.03 -13.08 -33.90
C LYS A 813 -22.93 -14.15 -33.81
N ILE A 814 -21.69 -13.71 -33.64
CA ILE A 814 -20.51 -14.57 -33.52
C ILE A 814 -20.59 -15.51 -32.32
N SER A 815 -21.37 -15.17 -31.28
CA SER A 815 -21.46 -15.99 -30.06
C SER A 815 -22.06 -17.37 -30.33
N ARG A 816 -23.04 -17.50 -31.23
CA ARG A 816 -23.59 -18.83 -31.60
C ARG A 816 -22.79 -19.55 -32.67
N THR A 817 -21.84 -18.87 -33.29
CA THR A 817 -20.82 -19.49 -34.14
C THR A 817 -19.70 -20.07 -33.28
N VAL A 818 -19.28 -19.36 -32.23
CA VAL A 818 -18.31 -19.84 -31.23
C VAL A 818 -18.90 -20.97 -30.38
N PHE A 819 -20.11 -20.79 -29.85
CA PHE A 819 -20.84 -21.76 -29.02
C PHE A 819 -21.96 -22.40 -29.84
N HIS A 820 -21.58 -23.39 -30.63
CA HIS A 820 -22.46 -24.00 -31.63
C HIS A 820 -23.66 -24.72 -31.01
N VAL A 821 -24.87 -24.47 -31.54
CA VAL A 821 -26.14 -24.95 -30.97
C VAL A 821 -26.23 -26.49 -30.90
N ASP A 822 -25.70 -27.19 -31.89
CA ASP A 822 -25.63 -28.66 -31.91
C ASP A 822 -24.82 -29.27 -30.74
N ASP A 823 -23.97 -28.49 -30.06
CA ASP A 823 -23.24 -28.95 -28.88
C ASP A 823 -24.07 -28.83 -27.59
N ASP A 824 -25.10 -27.96 -27.55
CA ASP A 824 -25.94 -27.71 -26.36
C ASP A 824 -26.48 -29.02 -25.72
N PRO A 825 -27.00 -30.01 -26.47
CA PRO A 825 -27.50 -31.28 -25.91
C PRO A 825 -26.41 -32.21 -25.34
N LEU A 826 -25.13 -31.95 -25.64
CA LEU A 826 -23.99 -32.76 -25.17
C LEU A 826 -23.45 -32.28 -23.82
N LEU A 827 -23.86 -31.09 -23.38
CA LEU A 827 -23.35 -30.45 -22.18
C LEU A 827 -23.95 -31.07 -20.91
N GLN A 828 -23.18 -31.04 -19.82
CA GLN A 828 -23.68 -31.41 -18.50
C GLN A 828 -24.21 -30.16 -17.78
N TYR A 829 -25.53 -30.05 -17.69
CA TYR A 829 -26.23 -28.99 -16.97
C TYR A 829 -26.23 -29.23 -15.45
N GLU A 830 -25.97 -28.17 -14.70
CA GLU A 830 -26.03 -28.19 -13.23
C GLU A 830 -27.47 -28.10 -12.74
N ILE A 831 -27.70 -28.54 -11.49
CA ILE A 831 -29.01 -28.48 -10.84
C ILE A 831 -28.89 -27.61 -9.60
N GLU A 832 -29.60 -26.48 -9.60
CA GLU A 832 -29.72 -25.56 -8.47
C GLU A 832 -31.19 -25.39 -8.11
N GLU A 833 -31.53 -25.51 -6.82
CA GLU A 833 -32.90 -25.39 -6.31
C GLU A 833 -33.92 -26.25 -7.08
N ASN A 834 -33.53 -27.50 -7.41
CA ASN A 834 -34.32 -28.43 -8.19
C ASN A 834 -34.65 -27.94 -9.61
N LYS A 835 -33.88 -27.01 -10.17
CA LYS A 835 -34.00 -26.58 -11.57
C LYS A 835 -32.69 -26.79 -12.30
N SER A 836 -32.77 -27.17 -13.58
CA SER A 836 -31.61 -27.21 -14.45
C SER A 836 -31.16 -25.78 -14.77
N VAL A 837 -29.92 -25.45 -14.43
CA VAL A 837 -29.30 -24.14 -14.68
C VAL A 837 -28.22 -24.27 -15.76
N GLU A 838 -27.21 -23.40 -15.78
CA GLU A 838 -26.15 -23.40 -16.78
C GLU A 838 -25.32 -24.71 -16.76
N PRO A 839 -24.58 -25.02 -17.85
CA PRO A 839 -23.69 -26.17 -17.86
C PRO A 839 -22.46 -25.98 -16.99
N LYS A 840 -21.80 -27.07 -16.59
CA LYS A 840 -20.48 -27.03 -15.93
C LYS A 840 -19.49 -26.14 -16.68
N TRP A 841 -19.45 -26.34 -17.99
CA TRP A 841 -18.72 -25.54 -18.96
C TRP A 841 -19.38 -25.72 -20.33
N TYR A 842 -19.25 -24.71 -21.18
CA TYR A 842 -19.52 -24.85 -22.61
C TYR A 842 -18.30 -25.48 -23.31
N ILE A 843 -18.48 -25.93 -24.55
CA ILE A 843 -17.40 -26.43 -25.40
C ILE A 843 -17.34 -25.59 -26.69
N PRO A 844 -16.66 -24.43 -26.69
CA PRO A 844 -16.57 -23.59 -27.88
C PRO A 844 -15.83 -24.29 -29.01
N ILE A 845 -15.92 -23.77 -30.24
CA ILE A 845 -15.15 -24.31 -31.38
C ILE A 845 -13.64 -23.98 -31.29
N LEU A 846 -13.24 -23.00 -30.48
CA LEU A 846 -11.85 -22.59 -30.24
C LEU A 846 -11.69 -22.15 -28.77
N PRO A 847 -10.48 -22.22 -28.17
CA PRO A 847 -10.29 -21.95 -26.74
C PRO A 847 -10.46 -20.46 -26.43
N MET A 848 -11.65 -20.09 -25.97
CA MET A 848 -11.99 -18.68 -25.68
C MET A 848 -11.16 -18.06 -24.55
N VAL A 849 -10.57 -18.89 -23.67
CA VAL A 849 -9.63 -18.43 -22.64
C VAL A 849 -8.37 -17.81 -23.24
N LEU A 850 -7.93 -18.26 -24.42
CA LEU A 850 -6.81 -17.66 -25.15
C LEU A 850 -7.28 -16.47 -25.99
N VAL A 851 -8.49 -16.53 -26.55
CA VAL A 851 -9.04 -15.41 -27.33
C VAL A 851 -9.19 -14.15 -26.48
N ASN A 852 -9.91 -14.22 -25.36
CA ASN A 852 -10.23 -13.06 -24.54
C ASN A 852 -9.35 -12.91 -23.30
N GLY A 853 -8.45 -13.87 -23.04
CA GLY A 853 -7.67 -13.90 -21.82
C GLY A 853 -8.54 -14.08 -20.58
N ALA A 854 -7.90 -13.98 -19.41
CA ALA A 854 -8.58 -13.96 -18.12
C ALA A 854 -7.69 -13.39 -17.04
N GLU A 855 -8.29 -12.67 -16.10
CA GLU A 855 -7.62 -12.28 -14.86
C GLU A 855 -8.50 -12.59 -13.66
N GLY A 856 -7.90 -13.11 -12.60
CA GLY A 856 -8.62 -13.54 -11.42
C GLY A 856 -7.70 -13.74 -10.23
N ILE A 857 -8.20 -13.38 -9.05
CA ILE A 857 -7.51 -13.60 -7.77
C ILE A 857 -8.49 -14.35 -6.90
N GLY A 858 -8.15 -15.59 -6.56
CA GLY A 858 -8.88 -16.39 -5.58
C GLY A 858 -8.04 -16.62 -4.32
N THR A 859 -8.38 -17.65 -3.54
CA THR A 859 -7.62 -18.04 -2.36
C THR A 859 -6.45 -18.95 -2.73
N GLY A 860 -5.24 -18.47 -2.46
CA GLY A 860 -3.98 -19.19 -2.73
C GLY A 860 -3.58 -19.22 -4.21
N TRP A 861 -4.53 -19.05 -5.12
CA TRP A 861 -4.31 -19.04 -6.57
C TRP A 861 -4.70 -17.72 -7.22
N SER A 862 -4.03 -17.41 -8.31
CA SER A 862 -4.38 -16.30 -9.19
C SER A 862 -4.11 -16.72 -10.63
N THR A 863 -4.71 -16.01 -11.57
CA THR A 863 -4.53 -16.25 -13.00
C THR A 863 -4.38 -14.92 -13.73
N SER A 864 -3.48 -14.88 -14.70
CA SER A 864 -3.31 -13.79 -15.66
C SER A 864 -2.95 -14.43 -17.00
N ILE A 865 -3.93 -14.46 -17.89
CA ILE A 865 -3.83 -15.00 -19.25
C ILE A 865 -4.09 -13.83 -20.19
N PRO A 866 -3.12 -13.44 -21.04
CA PRO A 866 -3.34 -12.38 -22.00
C PRO A 866 -4.24 -12.85 -23.15
N ASN A 867 -4.66 -11.89 -23.96
CA ASN A 867 -5.44 -12.15 -25.15
C ASN A 867 -4.51 -12.58 -26.30
N TYR A 868 -4.99 -13.45 -27.18
CA TYR A 868 -4.30 -13.90 -28.38
C TYR A 868 -5.17 -13.70 -29.62
N ASN A 869 -4.53 -13.66 -30.78
CA ASN A 869 -5.20 -13.47 -32.06
C ASN A 869 -6.03 -14.70 -32.42
N PRO A 870 -7.35 -14.57 -32.63
CA PRO A 870 -8.20 -15.68 -33.06
C PRO A 870 -7.69 -16.40 -34.31
N LYS A 871 -7.07 -15.67 -35.25
CA LYS A 871 -6.51 -16.27 -36.46
C LYS A 871 -5.35 -17.22 -36.14
N ASP A 872 -4.40 -16.79 -35.32
CA ASP A 872 -3.23 -17.61 -34.95
C ASP A 872 -3.66 -18.88 -34.19
N ILE A 873 -4.69 -18.76 -33.35
CA ILE A 873 -5.30 -19.91 -32.66
C ILE A 873 -5.90 -20.89 -33.67
N VAL A 874 -6.69 -20.40 -34.63
CA VAL A 874 -7.31 -21.24 -35.67
C VAL A 874 -6.26 -21.89 -36.56
N ASP A 875 -5.22 -21.15 -36.97
CA ASP A 875 -4.13 -21.67 -37.77
C ASP A 875 -3.41 -22.81 -37.04
N ASN A 876 -3.14 -22.67 -35.74
CA ASN A 876 -2.57 -23.77 -34.94
C ASN A 876 -3.54 -24.95 -34.77
N LEU A 877 -4.85 -24.72 -34.66
CA LEU A 877 -5.83 -25.81 -34.65
C LEU A 877 -5.82 -26.57 -35.99
N PHE A 878 -5.70 -25.87 -37.12
CA PHE A 878 -5.55 -26.51 -38.43
C PHE A 878 -4.26 -27.33 -38.53
N ARG A 879 -3.14 -26.80 -38.04
CA ARG A 879 -1.87 -27.54 -37.96
C ARG A 879 -2.04 -28.84 -37.17
N MET A 880 -2.63 -28.76 -35.99
CA MET A 880 -2.89 -29.94 -35.16
C MET A 880 -3.82 -30.97 -35.83
N MET A 881 -4.79 -30.51 -36.63
CA MET A 881 -5.65 -31.43 -37.40
C MET A 881 -4.90 -32.15 -38.52
N GLU A 882 -3.84 -31.54 -39.05
CA GLU A 882 -2.91 -32.13 -40.04
C GLU A 882 -1.68 -32.78 -39.39
N ASP A 883 -1.69 -32.93 -38.06
CA ASP A 883 -0.59 -33.51 -37.27
C ASP A 883 0.75 -32.75 -37.45
N GLU A 884 0.70 -31.44 -37.76
CA GLU A 884 1.84 -30.52 -37.81
C GLU A 884 2.18 -29.93 -36.42
N GLU A 885 3.41 -29.43 -36.27
CA GLU A 885 3.84 -28.74 -35.05
C GLU A 885 3.14 -27.39 -34.87
N VAL A 886 2.76 -27.08 -33.62
CA VAL A 886 2.18 -25.79 -33.24
C VAL A 886 3.24 -24.68 -33.29
N VAL A 887 2.85 -23.52 -33.81
CA VAL A 887 3.69 -22.32 -33.84
C VAL A 887 3.44 -21.52 -32.56
N PRO A 888 4.50 -21.08 -31.84
CA PRO A 888 4.34 -20.24 -30.66
C PRO A 888 3.57 -18.96 -30.93
N MET A 889 2.55 -18.68 -30.13
CA MET A 889 1.70 -17.50 -30.26
C MET A 889 2.22 -16.35 -29.40
N ILE A 890 2.00 -15.11 -29.86
CA ILE A 890 2.31 -13.89 -29.10
C ILE A 890 1.01 -13.20 -28.63
N PRO A 891 1.00 -12.53 -27.47
CA PRO A 891 -0.15 -11.76 -27.04
C PRO A 891 -0.58 -10.74 -28.09
N TRP A 892 -1.89 -10.61 -28.29
CA TRP A 892 -2.48 -9.74 -29.30
C TRP A 892 -3.83 -9.19 -28.82
N TYR A 893 -4.05 -7.89 -29.07
CA TYR A 893 -5.24 -7.17 -28.63
C TYR A 893 -5.91 -6.49 -29.81
N ARG A 894 -7.21 -6.72 -29.96
CA ARG A 894 -7.99 -6.13 -31.06
C ARG A 894 -7.92 -4.61 -31.06
N GLY A 895 -7.53 -4.05 -32.22
CA GLY A 895 -7.43 -2.61 -32.45
C GLY A 895 -6.19 -1.92 -31.84
N PHE A 896 -5.33 -2.65 -31.12
CA PHE A 896 -4.07 -2.09 -30.61
C PHE A 896 -3.08 -1.86 -31.77
N LYS A 897 -2.48 -0.67 -31.83
CA LYS A 897 -1.58 -0.29 -32.93
C LYS A 897 -0.10 -0.37 -32.55
N GLY A 898 0.22 -0.50 -31.27
CA GLY A 898 1.60 -0.54 -30.78
C GLY A 898 2.27 -1.89 -31.03
N GLU A 899 3.48 -2.03 -30.53
CA GLU A 899 4.30 -3.23 -30.73
C GLU A 899 4.24 -4.15 -29.50
N ILE A 900 4.03 -5.45 -29.76
CA ILE A 900 4.20 -6.51 -28.77
C ILE A 900 5.30 -7.44 -29.27
N SER A 901 6.39 -7.56 -28.51
CA SER A 901 7.55 -8.36 -28.89
C SER A 901 8.02 -9.23 -27.74
N ASN A 902 8.69 -10.34 -28.07
CA ASN A 902 9.24 -11.24 -27.07
C ASN A 902 10.39 -10.56 -26.32
N ALA A 903 10.29 -10.49 -25.00
CA ALA A 903 11.26 -9.83 -24.11
C ALA A 903 11.92 -10.80 -23.11
N GLY A 904 11.81 -12.11 -23.36
CA GLY A 904 12.38 -13.19 -22.56
C GLY A 904 11.35 -14.29 -22.23
N ASP A 905 11.80 -15.31 -21.50
CA ASP A 905 10.94 -16.43 -21.12
C ASP A 905 9.73 -15.94 -20.32
N ASN A 906 8.53 -16.28 -20.82
CA ASN A 906 7.25 -15.89 -20.24
C ASN A 906 7.03 -14.38 -20.09
N LYS A 907 7.70 -13.56 -20.91
CA LYS A 907 7.63 -12.10 -20.82
C LYS A 907 7.62 -11.45 -22.20
N PHE A 908 6.63 -10.59 -22.42
CA PHE A 908 6.47 -9.82 -23.66
C PHE A 908 6.55 -8.33 -23.36
N GLY A 909 7.37 -7.61 -24.12
CA GLY A 909 7.41 -6.15 -24.09
C GLY A 909 6.22 -5.59 -24.86
N VAL A 910 5.56 -4.58 -24.29
CA VAL A 910 4.44 -3.87 -24.94
C VAL A 910 4.79 -2.40 -25.01
N SER A 911 4.94 -1.89 -26.22
CA SER A 911 5.29 -0.50 -26.47
C SER A 911 4.13 0.25 -27.11
N GLY A 912 3.87 1.47 -26.62
CA GLY A 912 3.02 2.44 -27.31
C GLY A 912 3.70 3.01 -28.56
N ILE A 913 3.14 4.09 -29.11
CA ILE A 913 3.72 4.82 -30.25
C ILE A 913 3.94 6.26 -29.82
N ALA A 914 5.17 6.74 -29.99
CA ALA A 914 5.53 8.13 -29.79
C ALA A 914 6.51 8.58 -30.88
N GLN A 915 6.27 9.77 -31.43
CA GLN A 915 7.06 10.39 -32.49
C GLN A 915 7.55 11.75 -32.03
N VAL A 916 8.83 12.05 -32.26
CA VAL A 916 9.39 13.39 -32.07
C VAL A 916 9.17 14.18 -33.36
N ASN A 917 8.65 15.40 -33.23
CA ASN A 917 8.36 16.31 -34.35
C ASN A 917 9.47 17.36 -34.49
N ASP A 918 9.56 17.98 -35.68
CA ASP A 918 10.59 18.98 -36.02
C ASP A 918 10.53 20.27 -35.16
N ASP A 919 9.38 20.55 -34.54
CA ASP A 919 9.12 21.70 -33.68
C ASP A 919 9.42 21.45 -32.19
N ALA A 920 10.25 20.43 -31.88
CA ALA A 920 10.59 20.00 -30.53
C ALA A 920 9.40 19.53 -29.66
N THR A 921 8.29 19.15 -30.31
CA THR A 921 7.17 18.48 -29.64
C THR A 921 7.25 16.95 -29.78
N VAL A 922 6.54 16.23 -28.92
CA VAL A 922 6.37 14.77 -29.03
C VAL A 922 4.90 14.43 -29.15
N THR A 923 4.53 13.73 -30.21
CA THR A 923 3.19 13.19 -30.41
C THR A 923 3.13 11.73 -29.97
N ILE A 924 2.25 11.42 -29.02
CA ILE A 924 1.96 10.07 -28.55
C ILE A 924 0.63 9.64 -29.14
N SER A 925 0.65 8.65 -30.04
CA SER A 925 -0.53 8.17 -30.78
C SER A 925 -1.04 6.80 -30.33
N GLU A 926 -0.33 6.16 -29.39
CA GLU A 926 -0.77 4.89 -28.80
C GLU A 926 -0.14 4.69 -27.40
N LEU A 927 -0.93 4.21 -26.44
CA LEU A 927 -0.47 3.85 -25.09
C LEU A 927 -0.33 2.33 -24.97
N PRO A 928 0.60 1.80 -24.14
CA PRO A 928 0.66 0.38 -23.84
C PRO A 928 -0.71 -0.19 -23.44
N VAL A 929 -0.94 -1.46 -23.79
CA VAL A 929 -2.19 -2.16 -23.45
C VAL A 929 -2.47 -2.03 -21.95
N ARG A 930 -3.72 -1.68 -21.60
CA ARG A 930 -4.21 -1.44 -20.22
C ARG A 930 -3.56 -0.27 -19.47
N MET A 931 -2.85 0.60 -20.17
CA MET A 931 -2.60 1.97 -19.73
C MET A 931 -3.75 2.86 -20.22
N TRP A 932 -4.56 3.38 -19.30
CA TRP A 932 -5.76 4.15 -19.62
C TRP A 932 -5.44 5.63 -19.85
N THR A 933 -6.14 6.26 -20.80
CA THR A 933 -5.89 7.66 -21.22
C THR A 933 -5.93 8.63 -20.03
N ARG A 934 -6.93 8.53 -19.15
CA ARG A 934 -7.05 9.38 -17.97
C ARG A 934 -5.88 9.21 -17.00
N GLN A 935 -5.46 7.97 -16.77
CA GLN A 935 -4.34 7.67 -15.89
C GLN A 935 -3.04 8.27 -16.44
N PHE A 936 -2.84 8.20 -17.76
CA PHE A 936 -1.68 8.81 -18.40
C PHE A 936 -1.75 10.33 -18.39
N LYS A 937 -2.94 10.93 -18.62
CA LYS A 937 -3.16 12.37 -18.48
C LYS A 937 -2.81 12.89 -17.09
N GLU A 938 -3.26 12.21 -16.03
CA GLU A 938 -2.92 12.56 -14.64
C GLU A 938 -1.39 12.51 -14.41
N GLN A 939 -0.67 11.60 -15.07
CA GLN A 939 0.80 11.57 -15.04
C GLN A 939 1.42 12.79 -15.74
N LEU A 940 0.90 13.19 -16.91
CA LEU A 940 1.36 14.39 -17.61
C LEU A 940 1.11 15.67 -16.81
N GLU A 941 -0.06 15.79 -16.16
CA GLU A 941 -0.38 16.92 -15.27
C GLU A 941 0.63 17.00 -14.10
N MET A 942 1.03 15.87 -13.53
CA MET A 942 2.07 15.82 -12.50
C MET A 942 3.47 16.18 -13.03
N MET A 943 3.77 15.89 -14.30
CA MET A 943 5.03 16.28 -14.95
C MET A 943 5.08 17.78 -15.26
N ARG A 944 3.93 18.42 -15.52
CA ARG A 944 3.82 19.87 -15.73
C ARG A 944 3.85 20.64 -14.40
N ASP A 945 2.98 20.27 -13.45
CA ASP A 945 2.74 21.01 -12.19
C ASP A 945 3.02 20.13 -10.94
N PRO A 946 4.29 19.93 -10.56
CA PRO A 946 4.63 19.05 -9.45
C PRO A 946 4.33 19.64 -8.07
N LYS A 947 3.56 18.93 -7.25
CA LYS A 947 3.10 19.42 -5.93
C LYS A 947 4.10 19.25 -4.78
N ASP A 948 4.87 18.16 -4.71
CA ASP A 948 5.69 17.82 -3.53
C ASP A 948 7.11 17.27 -3.84
N LYS A 949 7.36 16.79 -5.07
CA LYS A 949 8.68 16.30 -5.52
C LYS A 949 8.91 16.72 -6.96
N LYS A 950 10.12 17.22 -7.26
CA LYS A 950 10.52 17.52 -8.64
C LYS A 950 10.48 16.20 -9.44
N PRO A 951 9.66 16.10 -10.50
CA PRO A 951 9.52 14.88 -11.28
C PRO A 951 10.80 14.65 -12.08
N GLU A 952 11.01 13.42 -12.51
CA GLU A 952 12.18 13.02 -13.29
C GLU A 952 12.24 13.71 -14.65
N VAL A 953 11.08 14.03 -15.23
CA VAL A 953 10.91 14.78 -16.47
C VAL A 953 9.90 15.90 -16.20
N THR A 954 10.22 17.11 -16.65
CA THR A 954 9.32 18.27 -16.57
C THR A 954 8.95 18.72 -17.98
N ILE A 955 7.67 18.67 -18.31
CA ILE A 955 7.12 19.16 -19.58
C ILE A 955 6.66 20.61 -19.41
N GLN A 956 6.67 21.39 -20.49
CA GLN A 956 6.15 22.76 -20.46
C GLN A 956 4.63 22.77 -20.47
N ASP A 957 4.03 22.02 -21.40
CA ASP A 957 2.58 21.84 -21.49
C ASP A 957 2.24 20.60 -22.32
N PHE A 958 0.96 20.27 -22.43
CA PHE A 958 0.48 19.24 -23.35
C PHE A 958 -0.94 19.52 -23.85
N PHE A 959 -1.24 19.05 -25.05
CA PHE A 959 -2.60 18.96 -25.58
C PHE A 959 -3.10 17.52 -25.55
N ASP A 960 -4.34 17.36 -25.10
CA ASP A 960 -5.08 16.10 -25.07
C ASP A 960 -6.11 16.12 -26.20
N ASN A 961 -5.76 15.51 -27.33
CA ASN A 961 -6.61 15.35 -28.50
C ASN A 961 -7.25 13.95 -28.54
N CYS A 962 -7.23 13.22 -27.42
CA CYS A 962 -7.77 11.87 -27.37
C CYS A 962 -9.30 11.86 -27.55
N THR A 963 -9.80 10.85 -28.23
CA THR A 963 -11.23 10.53 -28.31
C THR A 963 -11.57 9.28 -27.49
N ASP A 964 -12.80 8.80 -27.59
CA ASP A 964 -13.24 7.53 -26.99
C ASP A 964 -12.52 6.29 -27.56
N SER A 965 -12.01 6.41 -28.78
CA SER A 965 -11.47 5.32 -29.61
C SER A 965 -10.02 5.53 -30.02
N PHE A 966 -9.48 6.76 -29.91
CA PHE A 966 -8.15 7.12 -30.37
C PHE A 966 -7.35 7.85 -29.30
N VAL A 967 -6.05 7.54 -29.21
CA VAL A 967 -5.09 8.20 -28.33
C VAL A 967 -4.31 9.22 -29.14
N GLU A 968 -4.28 10.47 -28.68
CA GLU A 968 -3.40 11.50 -29.22
C GLU A 968 -3.06 12.53 -28.15
N PHE A 969 -1.80 12.54 -27.71
CA PHE A 969 -1.24 13.59 -26.89
C PHE A 969 -0.13 14.31 -27.64
N THR A 970 -0.12 15.64 -27.61
CA THR A 970 1.00 16.45 -28.10
C THR A 970 1.69 17.11 -26.93
N LEU A 971 2.95 16.76 -26.68
CA LEU A 971 3.73 17.23 -25.53
C LEU A 971 4.69 18.34 -25.96
N TYR A 972 4.65 19.47 -25.25
CA TYR A 972 5.62 20.56 -25.40
C TYR A 972 6.72 20.39 -24.36
N LEU A 973 7.95 20.18 -24.83
CA LEU A 973 9.07 19.78 -23.98
C LEU A 973 9.88 20.99 -23.51
N SER A 974 10.42 20.89 -22.30
CA SER A 974 11.52 21.77 -21.87
C SER A 974 12.84 21.28 -22.45
N ASP A 975 13.87 22.13 -22.52
CA ASP A 975 15.20 21.76 -23.03
C ASP A 975 15.78 20.52 -22.31
N ASP A 976 15.54 20.39 -21.00
CA ASP A 976 15.95 19.23 -20.20
C ASP A 976 15.17 17.95 -20.55
N ALA A 977 13.88 18.08 -20.86
CA ALA A 977 13.06 16.96 -21.30
C ALA A 977 13.43 16.51 -22.73
N LEU A 978 13.68 17.46 -23.64
CA LEU A 978 14.12 17.19 -25.01
C LEU A 978 15.47 16.48 -25.01
N ALA A 979 16.45 16.97 -24.23
CA ALA A 979 17.75 16.33 -24.10
C ALA A 979 17.69 14.90 -23.53
N LYS A 980 16.66 14.58 -22.73
CA LYS A 980 16.40 13.20 -22.28
C LYS A 980 15.78 12.35 -23.38
N VAL A 981 14.78 12.88 -24.10
CA VAL A 981 14.19 12.20 -25.26
C VAL A 981 15.26 11.86 -26.29
N ASP A 982 16.20 12.78 -26.57
CA ASP A 982 17.33 12.52 -27.48
C ASP A 982 18.27 11.41 -26.97
N ARG A 983 18.44 11.31 -25.65
CA ARG A 983 19.37 10.33 -25.04
C ARG A 983 18.82 8.91 -24.98
N GLN A 984 17.54 8.76 -24.62
CA GLN A 984 16.96 7.44 -24.30
C GLN A 984 15.68 7.12 -25.09
N GLY A 985 15.23 8.02 -25.96
CA GLY A 985 14.02 7.89 -26.76
C GLY A 985 12.74 8.35 -26.05
N PRO A 986 11.67 8.66 -26.82
CA PRO A 986 10.41 9.14 -26.26
C PRO A 986 9.67 8.06 -25.47
N LEU A 987 9.72 6.81 -25.91
CA LEU A 987 9.02 5.69 -25.26
C LEU A 987 9.50 5.46 -23.82
N ALA A 988 10.81 5.42 -23.59
CA ALA A 988 11.38 5.26 -22.27
C ALA A 988 11.15 6.50 -21.39
N THR A 989 11.28 7.70 -21.97
CA THR A 989 11.13 8.98 -21.25
C THR A 989 9.72 9.15 -20.68
N PHE A 990 8.69 8.81 -21.45
CA PHE A 990 7.29 8.93 -21.02
C PHE A 990 6.69 7.63 -20.49
N LYS A 991 7.52 6.61 -20.22
CA LYS A 991 7.10 5.31 -19.66
C LYS A 991 6.02 4.62 -20.50
N LEU A 992 6.12 4.73 -21.82
CA LEU A 992 5.22 4.11 -22.80
C LEU A 992 5.64 2.67 -23.13
N GLN A 993 6.24 1.98 -22.17
CA GLN A 993 6.66 0.59 -22.29
C GLN A 993 6.25 -0.17 -21.02
N ASN A 994 5.52 -1.26 -21.20
CA ASN A 994 5.10 -2.18 -20.15
C ASN A 994 5.49 -3.61 -20.51
N ASN A 995 5.26 -4.54 -19.58
CA ASN A 995 5.48 -5.96 -19.82
C ASN A 995 4.20 -6.74 -19.56
N ILE A 996 3.92 -7.72 -20.41
CA ILE A 996 2.96 -8.79 -20.16
C ILE A 996 3.74 -10.02 -19.70
N THR A 997 3.31 -10.62 -18.60
CA THR A 997 3.92 -11.86 -18.09
C THR A 997 2.96 -13.04 -18.28
N THR A 998 3.42 -14.12 -18.89
CA THR A 998 2.63 -15.36 -19.09
C THR A 998 3.01 -16.46 -18.09
N SER A 999 3.78 -16.14 -17.04
CA SER A 999 4.22 -17.13 -16.06
C SER A 999 3.10 -17.65 -15.15
N ASN A 1000 1.91 -17.03 -15.16
CA ASN A 1000 0.81 -17.32 -14.23
C ASN A 1000 -0.51 -17.61 -14.94
N MET A 1001 -0.50 -18.58 -15.86
CA MET A 1001 -1.70 -19.05 -16.55
C MET A 1001 -2.30 -20.22 -15.77
N VAL A 1002 -3.40 -19.96 -15.05
CA VAL A 1002 -4.08 -20.96 -14.22
C VAL A 1002 -5.53 -21.07 -14.64
N CYS A 1003 -6.01 -22.29 -14.86
CA CYS A 1003 -7.40 -22.59 -15.18
C CYS A 1003 -7.86 -23.83 -14.42
N PHE A 1004 -9.18 -24.00 -14.31
CA PHE A 1004 -9.75 -25.30 -14.02
C PHE A 1004 -9.69 -26.20 -15.26
N ASP A 1005 -9.16 -27.42 -15.12
CA ASP A 1005 -9.21 -28.45 -16.15
C ASP A 1005 -10.65 -28.94 -16.40
N SER A 1006 -10.84 -29.89 -17.32
CA SER A 1006 -12.17 -30.45 -17.62
C SER A 1006 -12.80 -31.22 -16.45
N GLU A 1007 -12.00 -31.64 -15.48
CA GLU A 1007 -12.43 -32.36 -14.26
C GLU A 1007 -12.70 -31.41 -13.08
N GLY A 1008 -12.45 -30.12 -13.23
CA GLY A 1008 -12.66 -29.12 -12.19
C GLY A 1008 -11.51 -28.98 -11.20
N ARG A 1009 -10.29 -29.38 -11.58
CA ARG A 1009 -9.07 -29.20 -10.78
C ARG A 1009 -8.26 -28.01 -11.26
N LEU A 1010 -7.66 -27.27 -10.33
CA LEU A 1010 -6.78 -26.14 -10.66
C LEU A 1010 -5.46 -26.66 -11.25
N LYS A 1011 -5.13 -26.17 -12.44
CA LYS A 1011 -3.90 -26.50 -13.14
C LYS A 1011 -3.20 -25.23 -13.61
N ARG A 1012 -1.88 -25.18 -13.41
CA ARG A 1012 -1.01 -24.16 -14.00
C ARG A 1012 -0.49 -24.67 -15.34
N TYR A 1013 -0.49 -23.80 -16.33
CA TYR A 1013 -0.01 -24.04 -17.68
C TYR A 1013 1.25 -23.24 -17.92
N ASP A 1014 2.26 -23.86 -18.52
CA ASP A 1014 3.55 -23.22 -18.78
C ASP A 1014 3.53 -22.36 -20.04
N SER A 1015 2.64 -22.64 -21.00
CA SER A 1015 2.50 -21.89 -22.24
C SER A 1015 1.05 -21.85 -22.76
N ALA A 1016 0.75 -20.93 -23.68
CA ALA A 1016 -0.57 -20.87 -24.33
C ALA A 1016 -0.82 -22.10 -25.20
N GLU A 1017 0.22 -22.66 -25.79
CA GLU A 1017 0.19 -23.88 -26.60
C GLU A 1017 -0.18 -25.09 -25.74
N SER A 1018 0.24 -25.13 -24.47
CA SER A 1018 -0.18 -26.18 -23.53
C SER A 1018 -1.70 -26.17 -23.29
N ILE A 1019 -2.30 -24.98 -23.18
CA ILE A 1019 -3.75 -24.81 -23.07
C ILE A 1019 -4.43 -25.26 -24.37
N LEU A 1020 -3.90 -24.82 -25.52
CA LEU A 1020 -4.42 -25.15 -26.84
C LEU A 1020 -4.45 -26.67 -27.08
N LYS A 1021 -3.37 -27.37 -26.71
CA LYS A 1021 -3.26 -28.82 -26.88
C LYS A 1021 -4.29 -29.58 -26.05
N GLU A 1022 -4.42 -29.25 -24.77
CA GLU A 1022 -5.41 -29.89 -23.90
C GLU A 1022 -6.85 -29.62 -24.35
N PHE A 1023 -7.13 -28.39 -24.80
CA PHE A 1023 -8.42 -28.04 -25.39
C PHE A 1023 -8.71 -28.84 -26.67
N TYR A 1024 -7.70 -29.02 -27.54
CA TYR A 1024 -7.86 -29.68 -28.84
C TYR A 1024 -8.35 -31.13 -28.69
N ASP A 1025 -7.70 -31.90 -27.82
CA ASP A 1025 -8.05 -33.31 -27.58
C ASP A 1025 -9.50 -33.43 -27.08
N LEU A 1026 -9.87 -32.57 -26.13
CA LEU A 1026 -11.22 -32.52 -25.61
C LEU A 1026 -12.23 -32.13 -26.70
N ARG A 1027 -11.96 -31.07 -27.46
CA ARG A 1027 -12.88 -30.56 -28.48
C ARG A 1027 -13.08 -31.56 -29.61
N LEU A 1028 -12.04 -32.26 -30.04
CA LEU A 1028 -12.14 -33.31 -31.07
C LEU A 1028 -13.04 -34.46 -30.62
N SER A 1029 -12.94 -34.87 -29.34
CA SER A 1029 -13.85 -35.88 -28.77
C SER A 1029 -15.31 -35.41 -28.76
N TYR A 1030 -15.55 -34.12 -28.55
CA TYR A 1030 -16.90 -33.55 -28.61
C TYR A 1030 -17.43 -33.43 -30.04
N TYR A 1031 -16.59 -33.18 -31.04
CA TYR A 1031 -17.00 -33.29 -32.45
C TYR A 1031 -17.39 -34.73 -32.84
N GLN A 1032 -16.73 -35.75 -32.28
CA GLN A 1032 -17.15 -37.14 -32.46
C GLN A 1032 -18.55 -37.37 -31.86
N LYS A 1033 -18.77 -36.92 -30.61
CA LYS A 1033 -20.08 -36.98 -29.94
C LYS A 1033 -21.17 -36.22 -30.70
N ARG A 1034 -20.84 -35.02 -31.19
CA ARG A 1034 -21.73 -34.17 -32.00
C ARG A 1034 -22.12 -34.85 -33.30
N LYS A 1035 -21.15 -35.40 -34.05
CA LYS A 1035 -21.44 -36.17 -35.28
C LYS A 1035 -22.37 -37.34 -34.98
N ALA A 1036 -22.08 -38.12 -33.94
CA ALA A 1036 -22.91 -39.27 -33.55
C ALA A 1036 -24.35 -38.84 -33.21
N ARG A 1037 -24.52 -37.78 -32.41
CA ARG A 1037 -25.85 -37.23 -32.05
C ARG A 1037 -26.58 -36.64 -33.25
N LEU A 1038 -25.87 -35.97 -34.15
CA LEU A 1038 -26.44 -35.42 -35.36
C LEU A 1038 -26.97 -36.53 -36.27
N LEU A 1039 -26.20 -37.60 -36.47
CA LEU A 1039 -26.64 -38.80 -37.20
C LEU A 1039 -27.87 -39.43 -36.54
N GLU A 1040 -27.85 -39.57 -35.22
CA GLU A 1040 -28.98 -40.11 -34.45
C GLU A 1040 -30.25 -39.27 -34.63
N ARG A 1041 -30.14 -37.94 -34.62
CA ARG A 1041 -31.26 -37.01 -34.87
C ARG A 1041 -31.75 -37.07 -36.31
N LEU A 1042 -30.85 -37.03 -37.28
CA LEU A 1042 -31.21 -37.09 -38.69
C LEU A 1042 -31.88 -38.42 -39.05
N GLN A 1043 -31.43 -39.52 -38.45
CA GLN A 1043 -32.04 -40.84 -38.59
C GLN A 1043 -33.45 -40.86 -37.98
N ASP A 1044 -33.64 -40.30 -36.77
CA ASP A 1044 -34.98 -40.17 -36.14
C ASP A 1044 -35.94 -39.35 -37.01
N GLU A 1045 -35.49 -38.20 -37.53
CA GLU A 1045 -36.27 -37.35 -38.45
C GLU A 1045 -36.62 -38.08 -39.75
N TYR A 1046 -35.66 -38.82 -40.33
CA TYR A 1046 -35.87 -39.64 -41.52
C TYR A 1046 -36.95 -40.70 -41.27
N GLU A 1047 -36.86 -41.44 -40.16
CA GLU A 1047 -37.80 -42.50 -39.81
C GLU A 1047 -39.21 -41.94 -39.54
N ARG A 1048 -39.33 -40.81 -38.86
CA ARG A 1048 -40.62 -40.12 -38.67
C ARG A 1048 -41.24 -39.72 -40.00
N LEU A 1049 -40.46 -39.15 -40.92
CA LEU A 1049 -40.96 -38.75 -42.24
C LEU A 1049 -41.35 -39.97 -43.09
N ASP A 1050 -40.58 -41.05 -43.02
CA ASP A 1050 -40.87 -42.31 -43.70
C ASP A 1050 -42.20 -42.90 -43.22
N ASN A 1051 -42.35 -43.04 -41.90
CA ASN A 1051 -43.57 -43.57 -41.28
C ASN A 1051 -44.79 -42.66 -41.54
N LYS A 1052 -44.65 -41.33 -41.44
CA LYS A 1052 -45.74 -40.39 -41.80
C LYS A 1052 -46.17 -40.56 -43.26
N SER A 1053 -45.21 -40.74 -44.18
CA SER A 1053 -45.52 -40.92 -45.60
C SER A 1053 -46.24 -42.24 -45.88
N LYS A 1054 -45.76 -43.35 -45.30
CA LYS A 1054 -46.37 -44.68 -45.40
C LYS A 1054 -47.76 -44.71 -44.79
N PHE A 1055 -47.92 -44.16 -43.58
CA PHE A 1055 -49.21 -44.13 -42.90
C PHE A 1055 -50.27 -43.35 -43.70
N ILE A 1056 -49.96 -42.14 -44.17
CA ILE A 1056 -50.91 -41.35 -44.97
C ILE A 1056 -51.26 -42.08 -46.27
N GLU A 1057 -50.30 -42.71 -46.93
CA GLU A 1057 -50.54 -43.48 -48.16
C GLU A 1057 -51.44 -44.70 -47.91
N LEU A 1058 -51.20 -45.46 -46.85
CA LEU A 1058 -52.04 -46.60 -46.45
C LEU A 1058 -53.48 -46.18 -46.18
N VAL A 1059 -53.70 -44.98 -45.60
CA VAL A 1059 -55.04 -44.42 -45.39
C VAL A 1059 -55.69 -43.98 -46.71
N ILE A 1060 -54.95 -43.29 -47.60
CA ILE A 1060 -55.48 -42.86 -48.92
C ILE A 1060 -55.86 -44.08 -49.78
N GLU A 1061 -55.06 -45.15 -49.73
CA GLU A 1061 -55.30 -46.40 -50.45
C GLU A 1061 -56.35 -47.30 -49.78
N LYS A 1062 -56.93 -46.87 -48.66
CA LYS A 1062 -57.90 -47.62 -47.84
C LYS A 1062 -57.37 -48.97 -47.32
N LYS A 1063 -56.04 -49.14 -47.25
CA LYS A 1063 -55.37 -50.32 -46.68
C LYS A 1063 -55.31 -50.28 -45.15
N LEU A 1064 -55.34 -49.08 -44.58
CA LEU A 1064 -55.43 -48.84 -43.14
C LEU A 1064 -56.58 -47.86 -42.87
N VAL A 1065 -57.55 -48.31 -42.09
CA VAL A 1065 -58.69 -47.48 -41.63
C VAL A 1065 -58.54 -47.29 -40.13
N TYR A 1066 -58.49 -46.03 -39.70
CA TYR A 1066 -58.36 -45.65 -38.29
C TYR A 1066 -59.61 -44.95 -37.72
N VAL A 1067 -60.50 -44.46 -38.58
CA VAL A 1067 -61.73 -43.78 -38.18
C VAL A 1067 -62.68 -44.78 -37.51
N ASN A 1068 -63.22 -44.40 -36.34
CA ASN A 1068 -64.18 -45.19 -35.56
C ASN A 1068 -63.66 -46.58 -35.12
N ARG A 1069 -62.36 -46.68 -34.83
CA ARG A 1069 -61.71 -47.90 -34.29
C ARG A 1069 -61.02 -47.60 -32.96
N ASN A 1070 -60.88 -48.64 -32.14
CA ASN A 1070 -60.11 -48.57 -30.90
C ASN A 1070 -58.62 -48.34 -31.23
N GLU A 1071 -57.98 -47.45 -30.49
CA GLU A 1071 -56.57 -47.08 -30.69
C GLU A 1071 -55.62 -48.29 -30.65
N GLN A 1072 -55.84 -49.22 -29.72
CA GLN A 1072 -55.06 -50.46 -29.63
C GLN A 1072 -55.11 -51.32 -30.90
N ASP A 1073 -56.24 -51.32 -31.62
CA ASP A 1073 -56.37 -52.07 -32.86
C ASP A 1073 -55.69 -51.35 -34.03
N VAL A 1074 -55.64 -50.01 -34.00
CA VAL A 1074 -54.88 -49.20 -34.96
C VAL A 1074 -53.37 -49.37 -34.73
N ILE A 1075 -52.92 -49.42 -33.48
CA ILE A 1075 -51.52 -49.71 -33.12
C ILE A 1075 -51.08 -51.09 -33.65
N LYS A 1076 -51.93 -52.13 -33.54
CA LYS A 1076 -51.65 -53.44 -34.15
C LYS A 1076 -51.53 -53.36 -35.67
N ASP A 1077 -52.32 -52.51 -36.33
CA ASP A 1077 -52.17 -52.28 -37.76
C ASP A 1077 -50.87 -51.55 -38.11
N PHE A 1078 -50.42 -50.60 -37.27
CA PHE A 1078 -49.10 -49.97 -37.44
C PHE A 1078 -47.98 -50.99 -37.39
N GLU A 1079 -48.01 -51.92 -36.43
CA GLU A 1079 -47.06 -53.03 -36.34
C GLU A 1079 -47.15 -53.97 -37.56
N LYS A 1080 -48.37 -54.29 -38.00
CA LYS A 1080 -48.59 -55.12 -39.20
C LYS A 1080 -48.00 -54.51 -40.47
N TYR A 1081 -48.01 -53.19 -40.60
CA TYR A 1081 -47.48 -52.47 -41.75
C TYR A 1081 -46.04 -51.97 -41.56
N ASP A 1082 -45.32 -52.48 -40.55
CA ASP A 1082 -43.91 -52.14 -40.26
C ASP A 1082 -43.67 -50.63 -40.10
N LEU A 1083 -44.64 -49.93 -39.50
CA LEU A 1083 -44.43 -48.57 -39.04
C LEU A 1083 -43.66 -48.65 -37.72
N LYS A 1084 -42.50 -47.98 -37.62
CA LYS A 1084 -41.67 -48.04 -36.42
C LYS A 1084 -42.27 -47.24 -35.26
N ARG A 1085 -42.15 -47.78 -34.05
CA ARG A 1085 -42.34 -47.04 -32.80
C ARG A 1085 -41.21 -46.03 -32.63
N ILE A 1086 -41.55 -44.77 -32.51
CA ILE A 1086 -40.60 -43.68 -32.27
C ILE A 1086 -41.09 -42.87 -31.08
N TYR A 1087 -40.52 -43.18 -29.93
CA TYR A 1087 -40.80 -42.42 -28.71
C TYR A 1087 -40.24 -41.01 -28.84
N PRO A 1088 -40.92 -39.98 -28.32
CA PRO A 1088 -40.29 -38.73 -27.96
C PRO A 1088 -39.09 -39.09 -27.10
N LYS A 1089 -37.89 -38.65 -27.52
CA LYS A 1089 -36.76 -38.69 -26.60
C LYS A 1089 -37.11 -37.68 -25.51
N LYS A 1090 -37.62 -38.16 -24.37
CA LYS A 1090 -37.36 -37.47 -23.12
C LYS A 1090 -35.86 -37.29 -23.11
N ASP A 1091 -35.37 -36.06 -23.05
CA ASP A 1091 -33.94 -35.83 -22.87
C ASP A 1091 -33.54 -36.60 -21.61
N VAL A 1092 -32.91 -37.76 -21.80
CA VAL A 1092 -32.64 -38.69 -20.72
C VAL A 1092 -31.51 -38.09 -19.89
N LYS A 1093 -31.91 -37.37 -18.85
CA LYS A 1093 -31.28 -37.28 -17.53
C LYS A 1093 -32.23 -36.55 -16.58
N HIS A 1094 -33.34 -37.21 -16.21
CA HIS A 1094 -34.09 -36.81 -15.02
C HIS A 1094 -33.33 -37.28 -13.79
N ASP A 1095 -32.46 -36.40 -13.30
CA ASP A 1095 -32.09 -36.42 -11.90
C ASP A 1095 -33.38 -36.26 -11.07
N ILE A 1096 -33.58 -37.13 -10.08
CA ILE A 1096 -34.79 -37.20 -9.23
C ILE A 1096 -35.06 -35.84 -8.56
N LEU A 1097 -34.03 -35.01 -8.47
CA LEU A 1097 -34.03 -33.69 -7.87
C LEU A 1097 -34.56 -32.58 -8.80
N ALA A 1098 -34.63 -32.73 -10.12
CA ALA A 1098 -35.08 -31.66 -11.02
C ALA A 1098 -36.61 -31.61 -11.23
N GLN A 1099 -37.19 -30.41 -11.21
CA GLN A 1099 -38.54 -30.10 -11.69
C GLN A 1099 -38.48 -29.80 -13.19
N GLU A 1100 -39.37 -30.41 -13.98
CA GLU A 1100 -39.54 -30.15 -15.42
C GLU A 1100 -40.13 -28.73 -15.61
N ASP A 1101 -39.47 -27.89 -16.42
CA ASP A 1101 -40.02 -26.63 -16.93
C ASP A 1101 -40.60 -26.90 -18.34
N ASP A 1102 -41.88 -27.27 -18.41
CA ASP A 1102 -42.67 -27.35 -19.66
C ASP A 1102 -43.18 -25.96 -20.09
N GLU A 1103 -42.25 -25.02 -20.32
CA GLU A 1103 -42.60 -23.71 -20.90
C GLU A 1103 -41.71 -23.40 -22.12
N ARG A 1104 -41.98 -24.07 -23.24
CA ARG A 1104 -41.72 -23.52 -24.59
C ARG A 1104 -43.02 -23.56 -25.40
N GLU A 1105 -43.58 -22.36 -25.58
CA GLU A 1105 -44.57 -21.89 -26.57
C GLU A 1105 -45.72 -22.81 -27.03
N GLU A 1106 -46.92 -22.37 -26.66
CA GLU A 1106 -48.19 -22.43 -27.37
C GLU A 1106 -48.12 -22.86 -28.86
N SER A 1107 -48.53 -24.10 -29.11
CA SER A 1107 -49.48 -24.37 -30.19
C SER A 1107 -50.87 -24.50 -29.55
N PRO A 1108 -51.94 -23.88 -30.10
CA PRO A 1108 -53.23 -23.87 -29.43
C PRO A 1108 -53.91 -25.23 -29.57
N SER A 1109 -53.81 -26.05 -28.54
CA SER A 1109 -54.81 -27.06 -28.14
C SER A 1109 -54.38 -27.69 -26.82
N ASP A 1110 -54.71 -27.04 -25.71
CA ASP A 1110 -54.64 -27.64 -24.39
C ASP A 1110 -55.73 -28.71 -24.26
N GLU A 1111 -55.34 -29.98 -24.36
CA GLU A 1111 -56.01 -31.05 -23.62
C GLU A 1111 -54.95 -31.83 -22.82
N GLN A 1112 -55.29 -32.05 -21.55
CA GLN A 1112 -54.48 -32.69 -20.51
C GLN A 1112 -53.93 -34.05 -20.96
N ILE A 1113 -52.61 -34.21 -21.05
CA ILE A 1113 -51.98 -35.53 -21.15
C ILE A 1113 -51.61 -36.01 -19.75
N SER A 1114 -52.38 -36.99 -19.26
CA SER A 1114 -51.99 -37.82 -18.13
C SER A 1114 -50.76 -38.65 -18.49
N SER A 1115 -49.72 -38.52 -17.69
CA SER A 1115 -48.52 -39.36 -17.76
C SER A 1115 -48.84 -40.82 -17.39
N THR A 1116 -49.18 -41.67 -18.35
CA THR A 1116 -48.93 -43.14 -18.39
C THR A 1116 -49.58 -43.76 -19.64
N ASN A 1117 -48.95 -43.60 -20.82
CA ASN A 1117 -48.92 -44.54 -21.97
C ASN A 1117 -48.61 -43.77 -23.27
N ASP A 1118 -47.34 -43.45 -23.49
CA ASP A 1118 -46.88 -43.06 -24.82
C ASP A 1118 -46.73 -44.33 -25.65
N SER A 1119 -47.52 -44.44 -26.71
CA SER A 1119 -47.54 -45.63 -27.56
C SER A 1119 -46.30 -45.72 -28.47
N GLY A 1120 -45.49 -44.67 -28.57
CA GLY A 1120 -44.44 -44.53 -29.58
C GLY A 1120 -44.99 -44.28 -30.99
N TYR A 1121 -46.31 -44.11 -31.16
CA TYR A 1121 -46.95 -43.80 -32.44
C TYR A 1121 -47.69 -42.46 -32.45
N ASP A 1122 -47.63 -41.71 -31.35
CA ASP A 1122 -48.42 -40.48 -31.14
C ASP A 1122 -48.20 -39.45 -32.26
N TYR A 1123 -46.96 -39.36 -32.77
CA TYR A 1123 -46.59 -38.51 -33.91
C TYR A 1123 -47.32 -38.84 -35.24
N LEU A 1124 -47.95 -40.01 -35.35
CA LEU A 1124 -48.81 -40.41 -36.47
C LEU A 1124 -50.28 -40.05 -36.21
N PHE A 1125 -50.73 -40.17 -34.96
CA PHE A 1125 -52.08 -39.77 -34.55
C PHE A 1125 -52.29 -38.25 -34.59
N GLU A 1126 -51.23 -37.48 -34.34
CA GLU A 1126 -51.23 -36.01 -34.42
C GLU A 1126 -51.32 -35.45 -35.86
N ILE A 1127 -51.34 -36.29 -36.89
CA ILE A 1127 -51.46 -35.83 -38.26
C ILE A 1127 -52.86 -35.25 -38.49
N ASN A 1128 -52.92 -33.93 -38.69
CA ASN A 1128 -54.15 -33.22 -39.04
C ASN A 1128 -54.84 -33.84 -40.26
N VAL A 1129 -56.18 -33.87 -40.28
CA VAL A 1129 -57.02 -34.39 -41.37
C VAL A 1129 -56.64 -33.81 -42.75
N ARG A 1130 -56.23 -32.54 -42.82
CA ARG A 1130 -55.72 -31.91 -44.07
C ARG A 1130 -54.43 -32.54 -44.61
N GLY A 1131 -53.73 -33.31 -43.77
CA GLY A 1131 -52.51 -34.05 -44.10
C GLY A 1131 -52.74 -35.26 -44.99
N PHE A 1132 -53.96 -35.79 -45.09
CA PHE A 1132 -54.25 -36.99 -45.87
C PHE A 1132 -54.51 -36.69 -47.36
N THR A 1133 -53.48 -36.19 -48.06
CA THR A 1133 -53.53 -35.91 -49.52
C THR A 1133 -52.31 -36.48 -50.25
N ARG A 1134 -52.46 -36.81 -51.54
CA ARG A 1134 -51.34 -37.29 -52.40
C ARG A 1134 -50.21 -36.25 -52.50
N GLN A 1135 -50.55 -34.96 -52.47
CA GLN A 1135 -49.57 -33.87 -52.46
C GLN A 1135 -48.71 -33.90 -51.19
N LYS A 1136 -49.32 -34.16 -50.02
CA LYS A 1136 -48.60 -34.26 -48.75
C LYS A 1136 -47.68 -35.47 -48.70
N VAL A 1137 -48.11 -36.64 -49.19
CA VAL A 1137 -47.23 -37.83 -49.32
C VAL A 1137 -46.02 -37.51 -50.18
N SER A 1138 -46.23 -36.88 -51.33
CA SER A 1138 -45.13 -36.47 -52.24
C SER A 1138 -44.20 -35.44 -51.58
N ALA A 1139 -44.73 -34.51 -50.78
CA ALA A 1139 -43.93 -33.55 -50.02
C ALA A 1139 -43.11 -34.22 -48.91
N LEU A 1140 -43.71 -35.14 -48.14
CA LEU A 1140 -43.02 -35.90 -47.09
C LEU A 1140 -41.93 -36.80 -47.67
N ARG A 1141 -42.17 -37.47 -48.80
CA ARG A 1141 -41.14 -38.25 -49.50
C ARG A 1141 -39.98 -37.39 -49.98
N ARG A 1142 -40.23 -36.18 -50.52
CA ARG A 1142 -39.17 -35.22 -50.87
C ARG A 1142 -38.36 -34.79 -49.65
N GLN A 1143 -39.03 -34.49 -48.53
CA GLN A 1143 -38.35 -34.17 -47.26
C GLN A 1143 -37.52 -35.35 -46.74
N ARG A 1144 -38.05 -36.58 -46.83
CA ARG A 1144 -37.35 -37.82 -46.47
C ARG A 1144 -36.08 -38.02 -47.31
N MET A 1145 -36.18 -37.86 -48.64
CA MET A 1145 -35.01 -37.95 -49.53
C MET A 1145 -33.94 -36.92 -49.18
N LYS A 1146 -34.36 -35.67 -48.91
CA LYS A 1146 -33.44 -34.63 -48.44
C LYS A 1146 -32.75 -35.02 -47.13
N LYS A 1147 -33.47 -35.64 -46.18
CA LYS A 1147 -32.87 -36.15 -44.93
C LYS A 1147 -31.89 -37.28 -45.16
N MET A 1148 -32.16 -38.18 -46.11
CA MET A 1148 -31.21 -39.22 -46.52
C MET A 1148 -29.92 -38.63 -47.09
N GLU A 1149 -30.02 -37.60 -47.93
CA GLU A 1149 -28.85 -36.86 -48.42
C GLU A 1149 -28.07 -36.20 -47.28
N GLU A 1150 -28.75 -35.55 -46.33
CA GLU A 1150 -28.13 -34.96 -45.13
C GLU A 1150 -27.39 -36.02 -44.28
N ILE A 1151 -27.96 -37.22 -44.12
CA ILE A 1151 -27.32 -38.35 -43.41
C ILE A 1151 -26.05 -38.77 -44.15
N GLN A 1152 -26.11 -38.97 -45.47
CA GLN A 1152 -24.96 -39.39 -46.26
C GLN A 1152 -23.82 -38.37 -46.19
N ILE A 1153 -24.13 -37.07 -46.35
CA ILE A 1153 -23.16 -35.98 -46.19
C ILE A 1153 -22.51 -36.02 -44.80
N CYS A 1154 -23.29 -36.29 -43.75
CA CYS A 1154 -22.78 -36.38 -42.39
C CYS A 1154 -21.86 -37.60 -42.18
N LEU A 1155 -22.21 -38.75 -42.76
CA LEU A 1155 -21.38 -39.96 -42.72
C LEU A 1155 -20.03 -39.73 -43.40
N ASP A 1156 -20.03 -39.10 -44.57
CA ASP A 1156 -18.84 -38.87 -45.40
C ASP A 1156 -17.87 -37.84 -44.80
N LYS A 1157 -18.35 -36.93 -43.94
CA LYS A 1157 -17.50 -35.92 -43.26
C LYS A 1157 -16.85 -36.47 -41.99
N SER A 1158 -15.53 -36.37 -41.88
CA SER A 1158 -14.84 -36.68 -40.62
C SER A 1158 -15.12 -35.61 -39.54
N PRO A 1159 -14.99 -35.92 -38.23
CA PRO A 1159 -15.10 -34.93 -37.16
C PRO A 1159 -14.15 -33.73 -37.33
N LYS A 1160 -12.91 -33.97 -37.81
CA LYS A 1160 -11.95 -32.91 -38.16
C LYS A 1160 -12.51 -32.00 -39.28
N THR A 1161 -13.17 -32.58 -40.29
CA THR A 1161 -13.77 -31.79 -41.39
C THR A 1161 -14.92 -30.92 -40.91
N PHE A 1162 -15.81 -31.43 -40.06
CA PHE A 1162 -16.86 -30.63 -39.42
C PHE A 1162 -16.28 -29.45 -38.65
N TRP A 1163 -15.23 -29.70 -37.89
CA TRP A 1163 -14.57 -28.65 -37.13
C TRP A 1163 -13.92 -27.60 -38.03
N LYS A 1164 -13.27 -28.01 -39.13
CA LYS A 1164 -12.70 -27.07 -40.11
C LYS A 1164 -13.75 -26.17 -40.75
N ASP A 1165 -14.90 -26.71 -41.10
CA ASP A 1165 -16.01 -25.95 -41.67
C ASP A 1165 -16.49 -24.86 -40.68
N ASP A 1166 -16.66 -25.23 -39.40
CA ASP A 1166 -17.08 -24.30 -38.35
C ASP A 1166 -16.03 -23.19 -38.11
N LEU A 1167 -14.74 -23.55 -38.05
CA LEU A 1167 -13.64 -22.57 -37.89
C LEU A 1167 -13.54 -21.63 -39.08
N THR A 1168 -13.75 -22.13 -40.29
CA THR A 1168 -13.73 -21.32 -41.52
C THR A 1168 -14.91 -20.34 -41.55
N LEU A 1169 -16.09 -20.79 -41.13
CA LEU A 1169 -17.26 -19.92 -40.98
C LEU A 1169 -17.01 -18.85 -39.92
N PHE A 1170 -16.43 -19.23 -38.78
CA PHE A 1170 -16.05 -18.32 -37.71
C PHE A 1170 -15.08 -17.23 -38.18
N LEU A 1171 -14.01 -17.59 -38.89
CA LEU A 1171 -13.06 -16.59 -39.40
C LEU A 1171 -13.74 -15.59 -40.33
N LYS A 1172 -14.62 -16.05 -41.22
CA LYS A 1172 -15.40 -15.16 -42.11
C LYS A 1172 -16.30 -14.20 -41.34
N GLU A 1173 -16.93 -14.67 -40.27
CA GLU A 1173 -17.77 -13.80 -39.44
C GLU A 1173 -16.93 -12.84 -38.59
N TRP A 1174 -15.80 -13.30 -38.07
CA TRP A 1174 -14.88 -12.49 -37.26
C TRP A 1174 -14.23 -11.36 -38.07
N GLU A 1175 -13.91 -11.58 -39.35
CA GLU A 1175 -13.40 -10.52 -40.25
C GLU A 1175 -14.42 -9.42 -40.53
N VAL A 1176 -15.72 -9.73 -40.44
CA VAL A 1176 -16.81 -8.77 -40.65
C VAL A 1176 -17.17 -8.03 -39.36
N CYS A 1177 -16.98 -8.66 -38.21
CA CYS A 1177 -17.19 -8.08 -36.88
C CYS A 1177 -16.10 -7.08 -36.53
#